data_AF-A0AAU3HY52-F1
#
_entry.id   AF-A0AAU3HY52-F1
#
_cell.length_a   1.000
_cell.length_b   1.000
_cell.length_c   1.000
_cell.angle_alpha   90.00
_cell.angle_beta   90.00
_cell.angle_gamma   90.00
#
_symmetry.space_group_name_H-M   'P 1'
#
loop_
_entity.id
_entity.type
_entity.pdbx_description
1 polymer ?
#
loop_
_entity_poly.entity_id
_entity_poly.type
_entity_poly.pdbx_seq_one_letter_code
_entity_poly.pdbx_strand_id
1 'polypeptide(L)'
;MANVEHGGRPGEGLVGAPETVRARVRALRVGLWAVAAILAVRQVAAVLSTPKADRLTDLETWVGPNGVLHVKGSLYDSTRFTGTPLGGLVLKPLTRSAEQALGWGWTFGTLLLVVALGLVAARALPPPVSRRTSLLAAPVAVSLLMLSLPVRNALYLGQTSIIPVLLVLLGCFVVRGERVCGVLIGLAAALQPTVLLFTPLLWFTGRRRAAASTGATFAALTALAWAAMPHDSNTYWVHHLAGVGLGKDADDLANQSLHGALLRLGLTGPLEVGLFLALGAAVAVVGLRRAVRYARDGQLLLAVAVTGCVAVAVSPTTWQHQVLWVLLALAGRVGRKTSDRYVWPVAVVLVMTLPARMMLPDMPVLQPLRDNVVLIAALAAAAVVPFLSRTSAYYRAPVPADHAAPVPTRWRRVPLLPSGRVLNRTNLLLELLLIRVGYSAYQQVRLAATGGTNSGGRAAAEHHGEQILAVERFLHLDVEHWVNHSVVQVPFLRDFFDFYYQSFHFGVPLTILAVLYVRRPADHRWARSALGFATLLALVGFWLYPLAPPRLMPGLGVIDTVHGVQDFSKPDYGTLTELTNQYAAMPSLHFGWSLWCGVVIAVLAPRWWMKALGLLHPLLTLSSILATGNHWVLDAGGGAAVVAAGFGLTYLLTGPRSRTPVELVEAGMKPPVRAVGRAGRTQG
;
A
#
# COMPACT_ATOMS: atom_id res chain seq x y z
N MET A 1 7.81 -35.42 46.27
CA MET A 1 8.21 -36.70 45.64
C MET A 1 7.85 -36.63 44.16
N ALA A 2 8.86 -36.79 43.28
CA ALA A 2 8.86 -36.94 41.81
C ALA A 2 8.00 -35.94 40.99
N ASN A 3 8.48 -34.80 40.50
CA ASN A 3 9.45 -34.56 39.40
C ASN A 3 9.20 -35.33 38.09
N VAL A 4 8.50 -34.69 37.13
CA VAL A 4 8.88 -34.70 35.70
C VAL A 4 8.47 -33.35 35.08
N GLU A 5 9.45 -32.48 34.90
CA GLU A 5 9.38 -31.32 34.01
C GLU A 5 9.38 -31.80 32.54
N HIS A 6 8.42 -31.35 31.74
CA HIS A 6 8.57 -31.33 30.28
C HIS A 6 8.50 -29.88 29.80
N GLY A 7 9.62 -29.18 29.99
CA GLY A 7 9.94 -27.96 29.26
C GLY A 7 10.19 -28.30 27.79
N GLY A 8 9.19 -28.05 26.94
CA GLY A 8 9.34 -28.17 25.49
C GLY A 8 10.37 -27.16 24.96
N ARG A 9 11.58 -27.64 24.66
CA ARG A 9 12.64 -26.89 23.97
C ARG A 9 12.19 -26.47 22.56
N PRO A 10 12.65 -25.33 22.01
CA PRO A 10 12.27 -24.84 20.66
C PRO A 10 12.96 -25.58 19.48
N GLY A 11 13.19 -26.89 19.59
CA GLY A 11 14.14 -27.63 18.76
C GLY A 11 13.61 -28.32 17.49
N GLU A 12 12.38 -28.84 17.46
CA GLU A 12 12.17 -30.04 16.63
C GLU A 12 11.42 -29.88 15.30
N GLY A 13 10.93 -28.69 14.94
CA GLY A 13 10.16 -28.51 13.68
C GLY A 13 10.99 -28.55 12.38
N LEU A 14 12.26 -28.92 12.43
CA LEU A 14 13.18 -28.88 11.29
C LEU A 14 14.32 -29.91 11.37
N VAL A 15 14.31 -30.78 12.39
CA VAL A 15 15.25 -31.90 12.51
C VAL A 15 15.04 -32.91 11.36
N GLY A 16 13.90 -32.84 10.66
CA GLY A 16 13.61 -33.65 9.45
C GLY A 16 13.39 -32.88 8.14
N ALA A 17 13.70 -31.58 8.04
CA ALA A 17 13.51 -30.87 6.75
C ALA A 17 14.76 -31.03 5.85
N PRO A 18 14.59 -31.27 4.53
CA PRO A 18 15.71 -31.35 3.58
C PRO A 18 16.63 -30.14 3.72
N GLU A 19 17.95 -30.34 3.68
CA GLU A 19 18.94 -29.25 3.80
C GLU A 19 18.67 -28.08 2.84
N THR A 20 18.13 -28.38 1.66
CA THR A 20 17.72 -27.41 0.64
C THR A 20 16.66 -26.42 1.15
N VAL A 21 15.72 -26.86 1.99
CA VAL A 21 14.69 -25.99 2.59
C VAL A 21 15.28 -25.08 3.64
N ARG A 22 16.23 -25.57 4.44
CA ARG A 22 16.99 -24.77 5.41
C ARG A 22 17.81 -23.69 4.71
N ALA A 23 18.54 -24.06 3.67
CA ALA A 23 19.34 -23.15 2.86
C ALA A 23 18.47 -22.03 2.26
N ARG A 24 17.30 -22.36 1.69
CA ARG A 24 16.36 -21.37 1.13
C ARG A 24 15.83 -20.39 2.19
N VAL A 25 15.44 -20.88 3.37
CA VAL A 25 14.96 -20.00 4.45
C VAL A 25 16.08 -19.09 4.97
N ARG A 26 17.31 -19.61 5.05
CA ARG A 26 18.50 -18.82 5.43
C ARG A 26 18.79 -17.73 4.38
N ALA A 27 18.81 -18.09 3.10
CA ALA A 27 19.02 -17.15 2.00
C ALA A 27 17.94 -16.06 1.99
N LEU A 28 16.67 -16.43 2.14
CA LEU A 28 15.55 -15.49 2.23
C LEU A 28 15.70 -14.55 3.43
N ARG A 29 16.09 -15.08 4.59
CA ARG A 29 16.34 -14.27 5.79
C ARG A 29 17.47 -13.26 5.59
N VAL A 30 18.58 -13.69 4.98
CA VAL A 30 19.70 -12.79 4.64
C VAL A 30 19.24 -11.72 3.65
N GLY A 31 18.51 -12.10 2.60
CA GLY A 31 17.94 -11.17 1.63
C GLY A 31 17.03 -10.12 2.27
N LEU A 32 16.16 -10.52 3.21
CA LEU A 32 15.28 -9.57 3.91
C LEU A 32 16.05 -8.61 4.84
N TRP A 33 17.12 -9.06 5.48
CA TRP A 33 18.00 -8.16 6.25
C TRP A 33 18.79 -7.22 5.35
N ALA A 34 19.21 -7.68 4.17
CA ALA A 34 19.83 -6.82 3.16
C ALA A 34 18.84 -5.74 2.68
N VAL A 35 17.57 -6.09 2.44
CA VAL A 35 16.51 -5.12 2.14
C VAL A 35 16.35 -4.11 3.28
N ALA A 36 16.27 -4.56 4.54
CA ALA A 36 16.18 -3.66 5.68
C ALA A 36 17.40 -2.72 5.78
N ALA A 37 18.62 -3.21 5.51
CA ALA A 37 19.83 -2.40 5.49
C ALA A 37 19.83 -1.37 4.36
N ILE A 38 19.43 -1.77 3.14
CA ILE A 38 19.30 -0.86 1.99
C ILE A 38 18.27 0.24 2.29
N LEU A 39 17.13 -0.12 2.90
CA LEU A 39 16.13 0.84 3.31
C LEU A 39 16.66 1.81 4.37
N ALA A 40 17.42 1.32 5.36
CA ALA A 40 18.07 2.18 6.35
C ALA A 40 19.03 3.17 5.69
N VAL A 41 19.91 2.70 4.80
CA VAL A 41 20.84 3.54 4.05
C VAL A 41 20.08 4.56 3.20
N ARG A 42 19.01 4.15 2.52
CA ARG A 42 18.15 5.05 1.76
C ARG A 42 17.53 6.14 2.64
N GLN A 43 17.05 5.81 3.84
CA GLN A 43 16.49 6.79 4.77
C GLN A 43 17.54 7.80 5.24
N VAL A 44 18.74 7.32 5.58
CA VAL A 44 19.87 8.19 5.92
C VAL A 44 20.23 9.10 4.75
N ALA A 45 20.40 8.54 3.56
CA ALA A 45 20.72 9.29 2.35
C ALA A 45 19.65 10.34 2.05
N ALA A 46 18.36 9.99 2.15
CA ALA A 46 17.25 10.92 1.94
C ALA A 46 17.33 12.13 2.88
N VAL A 47 17.47 11.90 4.20
CA VAL A 47 17.58 12.97 5.20
C VAL A 47 18.82 13.84 4.98
N LEU A 48 19.94 13.26 4.57
CA LEU A 48 21.20 13.98 4.36
C LEU A 48 21.25 14.73 3.04
N SER A 49 20.56 14.23 2.01
CA SER A 49 20.43 14.90 0.71
C SER A 49 19.45 16.07 0.75
N THR A 50 18.52 16.08 1.71
CA THR A 50 17.61 17.21 1.92
C THR A 50 18.38 18.42 2.43
N PRO A 51 18.17 19.62 1.83
CA PRO A 51 18.78 20.86 2.30
C PRO A 51 18.59 21.05 3.81
N LYS A 52 19.58 21.65 4.50
CA LYS A 52 19.53 21.82 5.95
C LYS A 52 18.28 22.54 6.45
N ALA A 53 17.73 23.46 5.65
CA ALA A 53 16.51 24.20 5.98
C ALA A 53 15.23 23.34 5.94
N ASP A 54 15.23 22.26 5.16
CA ASP A 54 14.03 21.45 4.88
C ASP A 54 14.06 20.07 5.57
N ARG A 55 15.15 19.75 6.27
CA ARG A 55 15.30 18.49 7.01
C ARG A 55 15.00 18.70 8.49
N LEU A 56 14.39 17.69 9.13
CA LEU A 56 14.10 17.69 10.56
C LEU A 56 13.33 18.95 10.99
N THR A 57 12.37 19.39 10.18
CA THR A 57 11.78 20.75 10.26
C THR A 57 11.22 21.08 11.64
N ASP A 58 10.54 20.14 12.29
CA ASP A 58 9.96 20.37 13.63
C ASP A 58 11.07 20.40 14.68
N LEU A 59 12.05 19.49 14.58
CA LEU A 59 13.19 19.47 15.49
C LEU A 59 14.08 20.71 15.35
N GLU A 60 14.29 21.23 14.14
CA GLU A 60 14.97 22.51 13.90
C GLU A 60 14.15 23.67 14.47
N THR A 61 12.83 23.63 14.32
CA THR A 61 11.92 24.63 14.92
C THR A 61 11.96 24.60 16.45
N TRP A 62 12.25 23.44 17.05
CA TRP A 62 12.31 23.29 18.50
C TRP A 62 13.70 23.59 19.07
N VAL A 63 14.74 23.03 18.45
CA VAL A 63 16.09 22.88 18.99
C VAL A 63 17.15 23.64 18.17
N GLY A 64 16.81 24.14 16.98
CA GLY A 64 17.75 24.92 16.16
C GLY A 64 18.19 26.22 16.84
N PRO A 65 19.13 26.98 16.23
CA PRO A 65 19.69 28.19 16.83
C PRO A 65 18.65 29.25 17.24
N ASN A 66 17.53 29.30 16.52
CA ASN A 66 16.37 30.17 16.80
C ASN A 66 15.14 29.37 17.27
N GLY A 67 15.35 28.14 17.75
CA GLY A 67 14.29 27.21 18.11
C GLY A 67 13.54 27.65 19.37
N VAL A 68 12.27 27.23 19.48
CA VAL A 68 11.39 27.61 20.59
C VAL A 68 11.92 27.22 21.98
N LEU A 69 12.84 26.26 22.07
CA LEU A 69 13.47 25.84 23.32
C LEU A 69 14.65 26.75 23.75
N HIS A 70 15.15 27.60 22.85
CA HIS A 70 16.20 28.59 23.13
C HIS A 70 15.65 29.97 23.52
N VAL A 71 14.47 30.32 23.01
CA VAL A 71 13.85 31.63 23.25
C VAL A 71 13.42 31.75 24.72
N LYS A 72 13.71 32.89 25.34
CA LYS A 72 13.18 33.22 26.67
C LYS A 72 11.69 33.56 26.52
N GLY A 73 10.80 32.63 26.87
CA GLY A 73 9.35 32.77 26.73
C GLY A 73 8.61 31.44 26.98
N SER A 74 7.30 31.40 26.75
CA SER A 74 6.54 30.15 26.79
C SER A 74 6.85 29.30 25.55
N LEU A 75 6.88 27.98 25.72
CA LEU A 75 7.03 27.03 24.60
C LEU A 75 5.92 27.20 23.55
N TYR A 76 4.76 27.66 23.97
CA TYR A 76 3.53 27.65 23.19
C TYR A 76 3.16 29.01 22.59
N ASP A 77 3.91 30.08 22.88
CA ASP A 77 3.65 31.44 22.36
C ASP A 77 3.64 31.48 20.82
N SER A 78 4.53 30.69 20.19
CA SER A 78 4.62 30.61 18.73
C SER A 78 3.63 29.62 18.11
N THR A 79 2.92 28.83 18.94
CA THR A 79 2.14 27.63 18.60
C THR A 79 2.88 26.54 17.82
N ARG A 80 4.17 26.70 17.49
CA ARG A 80 4.95 25.72 16.69
C ARG A 80 5.38 24.47 17.47
N PHE A 81 5.40 24.54 18.80
CA PHE A 81 5.70 23.38 19.64
C PHE A 81 4.43 22.56 19.88
N THR A 82 4.43 21.31 19.41
CA THR A 82 3.26 20.42 19.53
C THR A 82 3.40 19.35 20.62
N GLY A 83 4.57 19.28 21.26
CA GLY A 83 4.85 18.31 22.32
C GLY A 83 4.19 18.65 23.65
N THR A 84 4.19 17.70 24.58
CA THR A 84 3.77 17.95 25.96
C THR A 84 4.80 18.82 26.70
N PRO A 85 4.41 19.49 27.81
CA PRO A 85 5.35 20.26 28.62
C PRO A 85 6.52 19.40 29.14
N LEU A 86 6.24 18.13 29.50
CA LEU A 86 7.29 17.17 29.84
C LEU A 86 8.23 16.90 28.66
N GLY A 87 7.69 16.74 27.45
CA GLY A 87 8.51 16.59 26.24
C GLY A 87 9.44 17.79 26.04
N GLY A 88 8.93 19.00 26.21
CA GLY A 88 9.73 20.23 26.17
C GLY A 88 10.83 20.25 27.23
N LEU A 89 10.51 19.88 28.46
CA LEU A 89 11.46 19.80 29.57
C LEU A 89 12.59 18.79 29.31
N VAL A 90 12.27 17.64 28.72
CA VAL A 90 13.26 16.59 28.37
C VAL A 90 14.11 16.98 27.16
N LEU A 91 13.55 17.70 26.20
CA LEU A 91 14.27 18.15 25.00
C LEU A 91 15.16 19.36 25.27
N LYS A 92 14.84 20.21 26.26
CA LYS A 92 15.58 21.44 26.55
C LYS A 92 17.08 21.26 26.84
N PRO A 93 17.53 20.25 27.61
CA PRO A 93 18.97 20.00 27.81
C PRO A 93 19.67 19.51 26.54
N LEU A 94 18.94 18.85 25.63
CA LEU A 94 19.51 18.32 24.41
C LEU A 94 19.89 19.43 23.43
N THR A 95 19.35 20.65 23.60
CA THR A 95 19.53 21.73 22.63
C THR A 95 20.97 22.17 22.44
N ARG A 96 21.76 22.21 23.52
CA ARG A 96 23.19 22.57 23.45
C ARG A 96 24.06 21.49 22.78
N SER A 97 23.70 20.21 22.94
CA SER A 97 24.40 19.08 22.31
C SER A 97 24.00 18.85 20.86
N ALA A 98 22.80 19.33 20.52
CA ALA A 98 22.12 19.13 19.26
C ALA A 98 22.77 19.98 18.16
N GLU A 99 23.17 21.24 18.42
CA GLU A 99 23.71 22.17 17.40
C GLU A 99 24.88 21.63 16.54
N GLN A 100 25.70 20.69 17.05
CA GLN A 100 26.86 20.14 16.33
C GLN A 100 26.64 18.72 15.74
N ALA A 101 25.69 17.94 16.27
CA ALA A 101 25.49 16.52 15.91
C ALA A 101 24.03 16.18 15.49
N LEU A 102 23.13 17.17 15.48
CA LEU A 102 21.67 17.03 15.37
C LEU A 102 21.22 16.07 14.28
N GLY A 103 21.68 16.31 13.05
CA GLY A 103 21.20 15.56 11.90
C GLY A 103 21.54 14.07 11.99
N TRP A 104 22.80 13.75 12.32
CA TRP A 104 23.28 12.38 12.31
C TRP A 104 22.80 11.60 13.53
N GLY A 105 23.01 12.16 14.73
CA GLY A 105 22.63 11.49 15.98
C GLY A 105 21.14 11.21 16.05
N TRP A 106 20.30 12.17 15.66
CA TRP A 106 18.85 11.99 15.65
C TRP A 106 18.39 10.96 14.63
N THR A 107 18.95 10.98 13.41
CA THR A 107 18.60 10.03 12.35
C THR A 107 18.98 8.60 12.75
N PHE A 108 20.22 8.39 13.21
CA PHE A 108 20.65 7.06 13.67
C PHE A 108 19.87 6.60 14.91
N GLY A 109 19.65 7.48 15.88
CA GLY A 109 18.84 7.18 17.06
C GLY A 109 17.42 6.75 16.69
N THR A 110 16.77 7.48 15.78
CA THR A 110 15.43 7.15 15.28
C THR A 110 15.42 5.81 14.55
N LEU A 111 16.42 5.52 13.71
CA LEU A 111 16.53 4.23 13.03
C LEU A 111 16.74 3.07 14.01
N LEU A 112 17.54 3.26 15.06
CA LEU A 112 17.71 2.28 16.13
C LEU A 112 16.38 2.02 16.88
N LEU A 113 15.60 3.07 17.17
CA LEU A 113 14.27 2.94 17.76
C LEU A 113 13.32 2.15 16.85
N VAL A 114 13.35 2.40 15.54
CA VAL A 114 12.58 1.63 14.53
C VAL A 114 12.98 0.16 14.52
N VAL A 115 14.28 -0.13 14.53
CA VAL A 115 14.78 -1.51 14.61
C VAL A 115 14.32 -2.19 15.90
N ALA A 116 14.48 -1.52 17.05
CA ALA A 116 14.04 -2.04 18.34
C ALA A 116 12.53 -2.33 18.35
N LEU A 117 11.72 -1.40 17.85
CA LEU A 117 10.27 -1.57 17.72
C LEU A 117 9.91 -2.78 16.84
N GLY A 118 10.55 -2.90 15.67
CA GLY A 118 10.34 -4.03 14.75
C GLY A 118 10.73 -5.38 15.37
N LEU A 119 11.84 -5.42 16.12
CA LEU A 119 12.28 -6.63 16.84
C LEU A 119 11.29 -7.04 17.94
N VAL A 120 10.78 -6.08 18.72
CA VAL A 120 9.81 -6.35 19.79
C VAL A 120 8.47 -6.78 19.19
N ALA A 121 7.97 -6.08 18.16
CA ALA A 121 6.73 -6.43 17.47
C ALA A 121 6.79 -7.82 16.83
N ALA A 122 7.92 -8.19 16.21
CA ALA A 122 8.12 -9.52 15.62
C ALA A 122 8.12 -10.64 16.66
N ARG A 123 8.64 -10.39 17.87
CA ARG A 123 8.59 -11.33 19.00
C ARG A 123 7.21 -11.42 19.64
N ALA A 124 6.41 -10.36 19.54
CA ALA A 124 5.07 -10.25 20.12
C ALA A 124 3.95 -10.89 19.27
N LEU A 125 4.27 -11.49 18.12
CA LEU A 125 3.27 -12.11 17.24
C LEU A 125 2.40 -13.16 17.98
N PRO A 126 1.08 -13.16 17.75
CA PRO A 126 0.17 -14.06 18.46
C PRO A 126 0.41 -15.53 18.06
N PRO A 127 0.57 -16.46 19.03
CA PRO A 127 0.80 -17.87 18.74
C PRO A 127 -0.43 -18.57 18.14
N PRO A 128 -0.25 -19.63 17.31
CA PRO A 128 1.03 -20.23 16.94
C PRO A 128 1.75 -19.48 15.81
N VAL A 129 3.06 -19.29 15.97
CA VAL A 129 3.96 -18.70 14.98
C VAL A 129 4.82 -19.83 14.42
N SER A 130 4.82 -20.02 13.10
CA SER A 130 5.69 -21.03 12.48
C SER A 130 7.17 -20.64 12.65
N ARG A 131 8.09 -21.61 12.69
CA ARG A 131 9.54 -21.32 12.76
C ARG A 131 10.00 -20.42 11.61
N ARG A 132 9.46 -20.62 10.40
CA ARG A 132 9.73 -19.73 9.25
C ARG A 132 9.26 -18.30 9.52
N THR A 133 8.02 -18.13 9.98
CA THR A 133 7.46 -16.82 10.33
C THR A 133 8.30 -16.13 11.40
N SER A 134 8.69 -16.84 12.46
CA SER A 134 9.52 -16.28 13.54
C SER A 134 10.88 -15.78 13.05
N LEU A 135 11.53 -16.50 12.12
CA LEU A 135 12.83 -16.11 11.57
C LEU A 135 12.77 -14.91 10.61
N LEU A 136 11.64 -14.75 9.91
CA LEU A 136 11.44 -13.72 8.88
C LEU A 136 10.69 -12.49 9.41
N ALA A 137 9.96 -12.60 10.54
CA ALA A 137 9.12 -11.53 11.07
C ALA A 137 9.89 -10.26 11.41
N ALA A 138 11.07 -10.39 12.01
CA ALA A 138 11.92 -9.26 12.39
C ALA A 138 12.32 -8.38 11.20
N PRO A 139 13.04 -8.90 10.17
CA PRO A 139 13.43 -8.06 9.04
C PRO A 139 12.22 -7.56 8.23
N VAL A 140 11.11 -8.32 8.16
CA VAL A 140 9.86 -7.84 7.53
C VAL A 140 9.27 -6.67 8.31
N ALA A 141 9.13 -6.77 9.63
CA ALA A 141 8.58 -5.72 10.47
C ALA A 141 9.43 -4.44 10.40
N VAL A 142 10.76 -4.57 10.46
CA VAL A 142 11.69 -3.43 10.31
C VAL A 142 11.55 -2.79 8.93
N SER A 143 11.50 -3.57 7.86
CA SER A 143 11.33 -3.04 6.49
C SER A 143 9.99 -2.33 6.31
N LEU A 144 8.89 -2.91 6.82
CA LEU A 144 7.57 -2.29 6.77
C LEU A 144 7.52 -0.98 7.58
N LEU A 145 8.14 -0.95 8.76
CA LEU A 145 8.26 0.27 9.56
C LEU A 145 9.06 1.33 8.79
N MET A 146 10.23 1.00 8.24
CA MET A 146 11.04 1.94 7.45
C MET A 146 10.34 2.47 6.21
N LEU A 147 9.45 1.68 5.60
CA LEU A 147 8.64 2.12 4.46
C LEU A 147 7.40 2.91 4.88
N SER A 148 6.99 2.84 6.15
CA SER A 148 5.75 3.45 6.61
C SER A 148 5.80 4.97 6.67
N LEU A 149 4.69 5.60 6.29
CA LEU A 149 4.42 7.03 6.39
C LEU A 149 4.77 7.60 7.77
N PRO A 150 4.34 7.02 8.91
CA PRO A 150 4.69 7.57 10.22
C PRO A 150 6.20 7.62 10.48
N VAL A 151 6.98 6.61 10.08
CA VAL A 151 8.45 6.62 10.26
C VAL A 151 9.11 7.60 9.30
N ARG A 152 8.68 7.65 8.04
CA ARG A 152 9.18 8.65 7.08
C ARG A 152 8.93 10.06 7.57
N ASN A 153 7.73 10.34 8.08
CA ASN A 153 7.39 11.63 8.66
C ASN A 153 8.18 11.90 9.94
N ALA A 154 8.39 10.89 10.80
CA ALA A 154 9.21 11.09 12.00
C ALA A 154 10.67 11.43 11.68
N LEU A 155 11.24 10.83 10.63
CA LEU A 155 12.58 11.13 10.15
C LEU A 155 12.66 12.47 9.40
N TYR A 156 11.61 12.84 8.66
CA TYR A 156 11.55 14.12 7.95
C TYR A 156 11.36 15.30 8.91
N LEU A 157 10.49 15.14 9.92
CA LEU A 157 10.16 16.19 10.89
C LEU A 157 11.10 16.20 12.10
N GLY A 158 11.74 15.08 12.43
CA GLY A 158 12.53 14.93 13.66
C GLY A 158 11.67 14.67 14.90
N GLN A 159 10.61 13.90 14.76
CA GLN A 159 9.61 13.65 15.81
C GLN A 159 9.98 12.48 16.75
N THR A 160 9.51 12.53 17.99
CA THR A 160 9.77 11.52 19.04
C THR A 160 8.68 10.46 19.17
N SER A 161 7.69 10.44 18.28
CA SER A 161 6.48 9.62 18.37
C SER A 161 6.68 8.10 18.32
N ILE A 162 7.86 7.62 17.91
CA ILE A 162 8.22 6.20 17.99
C ILE A 162 8.44 5.77 19.45
N ILE A 163 8.89 6.69 20.31
CA ILE A 163 9.24 6.39 21.71
C ILE A 163 8.02 5.94 22.53
N PRO A 164 6.87 6.65 22.54
CA PRO A 164 5.69 6.20 23.27
C PRO A 164 5.22 4.80 22.86
N VAL A 165 5.23 4.51 21.55
CA VAL A 165 4.85 3.20 21.00
C VAL A 165 5.81 2.12 21.51
N LEU A 166 7.12 2.35 21.40
CA LEU A 166 8.14 1.42 21.86
C LEU A 166 8.03 1.14 23.37
N LEU A 167 7.84 2.18 24.20
CA LEU A 167 7.68 2.05 25.65
C LEU A 167 6.50 1.15 26.02
N VAL A 168 5.35 1.30 25.34
CA VAL A 168 4.19 0.43 25.53
C VAL A 168 4.50 -1.01 25.14
N LEU A 169 5.17 -1.25 24.01
CA LEU A 169 5.53 -2.62 23.63
C LEU A 169 6.56 -3.24 24.58
N LEU A 170 7.56 -2.49 25.06
CA LEU A 170 8.52 -2.96 26.04
C LEU A 170 7.83 -3.34 27.36
N GLY A 171 6.92 -2.49 27.84
CA GLY A 171 6.13 -2.77 29.04
C GLY A 171 5.22 -4.00 28.89
N CYS A 172 4.60 -4.18 27.73
CA CYS A 172 3.69 -5.30 27.48
C CYS A 172 4.39 -6.63 27.19
N PHE A 173 5.57 -6.64 26.56
CA PHE A 173 6.17 -7.86 26.01
C PHE A 173 7.57 -8.20 26.51
N VAL A 174 8.32 -7.25 27.07
CA VAL A 174 9.73 -7.47 27.47
C VAL A 174 9.88 -7.50 28.98
N VAL A 175 9.24 -6.56 29.67
CA VAL A 175 9.35 -6.41 31.12
C VAL A 175 8.48 -7.43 31.86
N ARG A 176 9.07 -8.11 32.86
CA ARG A 176 8.40 -9.17 33.64
C ARG A 176 7.58 -8.66 34.84
N GLY A 177 7.76 -7.40 35.26
CA GLY A 177 7.08 -6.82 36.43
C GLY A 177 5.91 -5.89 36.07
N GLU A 178 4.76 -6.04 36.73
CA GLU A 178 3.59 -5.19 36.49
C GLU A 178 3.84 -3.71 36.77
N ARG A 179 4.53 -3.38 37.87
CA ARG A 179 4.84 -1.97 38.21
C ARG A 179 5.74 -1.34 37.15
N VAL A 180 6.83 -2.00 36.78
CA VAL A 180 7.76 -1.50 35.77
C VAL A 180 7.08 -1.37 34.40
N CYS A 181 6.19 -2.30 34.03
CA CYS A 181 5.33 -2.14 32.86
C CYS A 181 4.47 -0.87 32.95
N GLY A 182 3.84 -0.63 34.10
CA GLY A 182 3.03 0.56 34.32
C GLY A 182 3.85 1.85 34.25
N VAL A 183 5.06 1.87 34.82
CA VAL A 183 6.00 3.02 34.71
C VAL A 183 6.32 3.34 33.25
N LEU A 184 6.65 2.34 32.42
CA LEU A 184 6.95 2.58 31.00
C LEU A 184 5.74 3.13 30.24
N ILE A 185 4.54 2.59 30.49
CA ILE A 185 3.30 3.06 29.83
C ILE A 185 2.90 4.44 30.37
N GLY A 186 3.13 4.73 31.66
CA GLY A 186 2.89 6.04 32.26
C GLY A 186 3.84 7.11 31.73
N LEU A 187 5.11 6.78 31.53
CA LEU A 187 6.08 7.64 30.84
C LEU A 187 5.65 7.89 29.39
N ALA A 188 5.21 6.85 28.68
CA ALA A 188 4.67 6.98 27.33
C ALA A 188 3.44 7.90 27.30
N ALA A 189 2.54 7.78 28.29
CA ALA A 189 1.38 8.66 28.43
C ALA A 189 1.76 10.11 28.75
N ALA A 190 2.84 10.34 29.49
CA ALA A 190 3.28 11.70 29.79
C ALA A 190 3.92 12.40 28.57
N LEU A 191 4.49 11.62 27.64
CA LEU A 191 4.93 12.11 26.31
C LEU A 191 3.76 12.22 25.31
N GLN A 192 2.79 11.32 25.39
CA GLN A 192 1.62 11.27 24.51
C GLN A 192 0.36 10.87 25.32
N PRO A 193 -0.44 11.85 25.79
CA PRO A 193 -1.53 11.63 26.77
C PRO A 193 -2.55 10.56 26.38
N THR A 194 -2.80 10.38 25.08
CA THR A 194 -3.77 9.40 24.56
C THR A 194 -3.38 7.95 24.86
N VAL A 195 -2.11 7.68 25.16
CA VAL A 195 -1.63 6.37 25.62
C VAL A 195 -2.20 5.99 27.00
N LEU A 196 -2.78 6.93 27.75
CA LEU A 196 -3.45 6.62 29.00
C LEU A 196 -4.64 5.64 28.82
N LEU A 197 -5.20 5.52 27.59
CA LEU A 197 -6.22 4.54 27.22
C LEU A 197 -5.76 3.07 27.32
N PHE A 198 -4.47 2.81 27.50
CA PHE A 198 -3.96 1.48 27.85
C PHE A 198 -4.30 1.08 29.30
N THR A 199 -4.63 2.03 30.17
CA THR A 199 -5.00 1.77 31.58
C THR A 199 -6.25 0.89 31.69
N PRO A 200 -7.38 1.18 31.01
CA PRO A 200 -8.52 0.26 30.92
C PRO A 200 -8.14 -1.13 30.40
N LEU A 201 -7.31 -1.24 29.36
CA LEU A 201 -6.88 -2.52 28.83
C LEU A 201 -6.16 -3.35 29.91
N LEU A 202 -5.20 -2.75 30.62
CA LEU A 202 -4.47 -3.40 31.71
C LEU A 202 -5.40 -3.79 32.86
N TRP A 203 -6.32 -2.90 33.26
CA TRP A 203 -7.27 -3.14 34.34
C TRP A 203 -8.18 -4.34 34.05
N PHE A 204 -8.82 -4.36 32.87
CA PHE A 204 -9.78 -5.41 32.50
C PHE A 204 -9.12 -6.73 32.05
N THR A 205 -7.80 -6.74 31.86
CA THR A 205 -7.00 -7.96 31.62
C THR A 205 -6.37 -8.53 32.89
N GLY A 206 -6.65 -7.94 34.06
CA GLY A 206 -6.18 -8.42 35.36
C GLY A 206 -4.87 -7.80 35.87
N ARG A 207 -4.20 -6.98 35.06
CA ARG A 207 -2.93 -6.32 35.39
C ARG A 207 -3.15 -5.01 36.15
N ARG A 208 -3.87 -5.07 37.28
CA ARG A 208 -4.31 -3.88 38.03
C ARG A 208 -3.15 -3.07 38.60
N ARG A 209 -2.05 -3.71 39.02
CA ARG A 209 -0.88 -2.97 39.53
C ARG A 209 -0.18 -2.21 38.42
N ALA A 210 -0.16 -2.77 37.21
CA ALA A 210 0.34 -2.06 36.03
C ALA A 210 -0.55 -0.85 35.71
N ALA A 211 -1.88 -1.00 35.70
CA ALA A 211 -2.81 0.10 35.48
C ALA A 211 -2.65 1.24 36.52
N ALA A 212 -2.58 0.88 37.80
CA ALA A 212 -2.36 1.86 38.87
C ALA A 212 -1.00 2.56 38.74
N SER A 213 0.07 1.80 38.43
CA SER A 213 1.39 2.37 38.20
C SER A 213 1.46 3.26 36.96
N THR A 214 0.72 2.94 35.89
CA THR A 214 0.58 3.82 34.72
C THR A 214 -0.02 5.17 35.12
N GLY A 215 -1.15 5.15 35.84
CA GLY A 215 -1.80 6.38 36.31
C GLY A 215 -0.92 7.17 37.26
N ALA A 216 -0.27 6.52 38.23
CA ALA A 216 0.61 7.16 39.18
C ALA A 216 1.85 7.79 38.52
N THR A 217 2.51 7.08 37.58
CA THR A 217 3.66 7.62 36.86
C THR A 217 3.26 8.78 35.94
N PHE A 218 2.13 8.68 35.24
CA PHE A 218 1.61 9.79 34.43
C PHE A 218 1.33 11.02 35.31
N ALA A 219 0.62 10.86 36.42
CA ALA A 219 0.31 11.95 37.33
C ALA A 219 1.59 12.58 37.92
N ALA A 220 2.55 11.77 38.36
CA ALA A 220 3.81 12.26 38.92
C ALA A 220 4.65 13.05 37.89
N LEU A 221 4.76 12.56 36.66
CA LEU A 221 5.51 13.25 35.61
C LEU A 221 4.82 14.52 35.12
N THR A 222 3.48 14.50 35.03
CA THR A 222 2.70 15.70 34.69
C THR A 222 2.81 16.74 35.81
N ALA A 223 2.74 16.34 37.09
CA ALA A 223 2.95 17.23 38.22
C ALA A 223 4.38 17.80 38.26
N LEU A 224 5.40 17.00 37.93
CA LEU A 224 6.77 17.47 37.79
C LEU A 224 6.90 18.52 36.69
N ALA A 225 6.29 18.28 35.52
CA ALA A 225 6.27 19.25 34.43
C ALA A 225 5.52 20.54 34.83
N TRP A 226 4.43 20.42 35.59
CA TRP A 226 3.69 21.57 36.10
C TRP A 226 4.48 22.38 37.12
N ALA A 227 5.25 21.72 38.00
CA ALA A 227 6.12 22.38 38.95
C ALA A 227 7.31 23.08 38.28
N ALA A 228 7.88 22.47 37.23
CA ALA A 228 9.01 23.03 36.50
C ALA A 228 8.60 24.13 35.50
N MET A 229 7.43 23.98 34.86
CA MET A 229 6.92 24.87 33.81
C MET A 229 5.42 25.18 34.03
N PRO A 230 5.07 25.98 35.07
CA PRO A 230 3.68 26.20 35.47
C PRO A 230 2.81 26.83 34.38
N HIS A 231 3.34 27.88 33.76
CA HIS A 231 2.64 28.64 32.71
C HIS A 231 2.42 27.78 31.46
N ASP A 232 3.48 27.16 30.93
CA ASP A 232 3.40 26.27 29.76
C ASP A 232 2.43 25.11 29.96
N SER A 233 2.45 24.51 31.15
CA SER A 233 1.54 23.42 31.49
C SER A 233 0.08 23.87 31.56
N ASN A 234 -0.19 25.07 32.08
CA ASN A 234 -1.54 25.66 32.04
C ASN A 234 -1.98 25.97 30.59
N THR A 235 -1.08 26.47 29.76
CA THR A 235 -1.36 26.74 28.34
C THR A 235 -1.67 25.45 27.57
N TYR A 236 -0.94 24.36 27.83
CA TYR A 236 -1.16 23.09 27.14
C TYR A 236 -2.43 22.36 27.60
N TRP A 237 -2.63 22.22 28.91
CA TRP A 237 -3.73 21.40 29.46
C TRP A 237 -5.07 22.12 29.50
N VAL A 238 -5.06 23.44 29.76
CA VAL A 238 -6.29 24.22 29.94
C VAL A 238 -6.65 24.98 28.67
N HIS A 239 -5.73 25.77 28.12
CA HIS A 239 -6.04 26.63 26.97
C HIS A 239 -6.13 25.83 25.66
N HIS A 240 -5.18 24.94 25.42
CA HIS A 240 -5.16 24.10 24.22
C HIS A 240 -5.76 22.70 24.46
N LEU A 241 -6.46 22.45 25.58
CA LEU A 241 -7.12 21.17 25.91
C LEU A 241 -6.34 19.92 25.44
N ALA A 242 -5.10 19.78 25.90
CA ALA A 242 -4.15 18.73 25.50
C ALA A 242 -3.60 18.85 24.06
N GLY A 243 -3.37 20.08 23.60
CA GLY A 243 -2.65 20.39 22.36
C GLY A 243 -3.52 20.55 21.11
N VAL A 244 -4.82 20.73 21.26
CA VAL A 244 -5.72 21.22 20.21
C VAL A 244 -5.27 22.60 19.75
N GLY A 245 -5.12 22.80 18.44
CA GLY A 245 -4.71 24.07 17.85
C GLY A 245 -3.21 24.36 17.90
N LEU A 246 -2.38 23.47 18.46
CA LEU A 246 -0.93 23.57 18.39
C LEU A 246 -0.38 22.99 17.09
N GLY A 247 0.59 23.67 16.50
CA GLY A 247 1.29 23.28 15.28
C GLY A 247 0.57 23.77 14.03
N LYS A 248 -0.37 22.96 13.56
CA LYS A 248 -1.19 23.26 12.38
C LYS A 248 -2.67 23.29 12.74
N ASP A 249 -3.46 23.83 11.83
CA ASP A 249 -4.92 23.83 11.94
C ASP A 249 -5.46 22.41 12.13
N ALA A 250 -6.49 22.29 12.96
CA ALA A 250 -7.03 20.99 13.37
C ALA A 250 -7.69 20.22 12.22
N ASP A 251 -8.04 20.88 11.11
CA ASP A 251 -8.56 20.29 9.89
C ASP A 251 -7.47 19.88 8.87
N ASP A 252 -6.19 20.18 9.11
CA ASP A 252 -5.07 19.82 8.22
C ASP A 252 -5.05 18.30 7.95
N LEU A 253 -4.72 17.92 6.71
CA LEU A 253 -4.63 16.52 6.25
C LEU A 253 -3.61 15.67 7.03
N ALA A 254 -2.68 16.30 7.74
CA ALA A 254 -1.76 15.65 8.66
C ALA A 254 -2.48 15.16 9.93
N ASN A 255 -3.60 15.78 10.32
CA ASN A 255 -4.42 15.33 11.44
C ASN A 255 -5.36 14.19 11.04
N GLN A 256 -5.13 13.02 11.60
CA GLN A 256 -5.83 11.77 11.36
C GLN A 256 -6.71 11.36 12.56
N SER A 257 -7.21 12.33 13.33
CA SER A 257 -8.20 12.13 14.38
C SER A 257 -9.64 12.27 13.89
N LEU A 258 -10.59 11.76 14.68
CA LEU A 258 -12.02 11.93 14.40
C LEU A 258 -12.44 13.40 14.42
N HIS A 259 -11.90 14.18 15.35
CA HIS A 259 -12.13 15.63 15.42
C HIS A 259 -11.69 16.33 14.13
N GLY A 260 -10.47 16.09 13.65
CA GLY A 260 -10.01 16.66 12.37
C GLY A 260 -10.85 16.23 11.17
N ALA A 261 -11.38 15.01 11.18
CA ALA A 261 -12.29 14.53 10.15
C ALA A 261 -13.64 15.27 10.16
N LEU A 262 -14.20 15.58 11.34
CA LEU A 262 -15.44 16.35 11.46
C LEU A 262 -15.25 17.80 10.99
N LEU A 263 -14.13 18.42 11.34
CA LEU A 263 -13.78 19.77 10.88
C LEU A 263 -13.65 19.83 9.36
N ARG A 264 -12.99 18.84 8.72
CA ARG A 264 -12.90 18.73 7.26
C ARG A 264 -14.25 18.51 6.56
N LEU A 265 -15.27 18.07 7.29
CA LEU A 265 -16.64 17.98 6.78
C LEU A 265 -17.41 19.31 6.93
N GLY A 266 -16.76 20.37 7.44
CA GLY A 266 -17.34 21.68 7.65
C GLY A 266 -18.14 21.82 8.95
N LEU A 267 -18.05 20.85 9.86
CA LEU A 267 -18.71 20.93 11.17
C LEU A 267 -17.86 21.77 12.12
N THR A 268 -18.46 22.77 12.77
CA THR A 268 -17.79 23.61 13.78
C THR A 268 -18.76 23.95 14.91
N GLY A 269 -18.22 24.33 16.08
CA GLY A 269 -19.01 24.78 17.23
C GLY A 269 -19.61 23.64 18.07
N PRO A 270 -20.70 23.88 18.82
CA PRO A 270 -21.23 22.91 19.79
C PRO A 270 -21.62 21.55 19.20
N LEU A 271 -22.08 21.53 17.95
CA LEU A 271 -22.44 20.30 17.25
C LEU A 271 -21.21 19.42 16.97
N GLU A 272 -20.11 20.03 16.52
CA GLU A 272 -18.85 19.35 16.26
C GLU A 272 -18.29 18.73 17.54
N VAL A 273 -18.24 19.51 18.64
CA VAL A 273 -17.81 19.03 19.95
C VAL A 273 -18.70 17.89 20.44
N GLY A 274 -20.02 18.04 20.35
CA GLY A 274 -20.99 17.03 20.77
C GLY A 274 -20.84 15.71 19.99
N LEU A 275 -20.68 15.80 18.66
CA LEU A 275 -20.46 14.64 17.80
C LEU A 275 -19.11 13.98 18.06
N PHE A 276 -18.05 14.76 18.23
CA PHE A 276 -16.72 14.26 18.56
C PHE A 276 -16.74 13.47 19.87
N LEU A 277 -17.35 14.02 20.93
CA LEU A 277 -17.45 13.35 22.22
C LEU A 277 -18.30 12.07 22.14
N ALA A 278 -19.46 12.12 21.47
CA ALA A 278 -20.35 10.98 21.33
C ALA A 278 -19.72 9.83 20.53
N LEU A 279 -19.20 10.14 19.33
CA LEU A 279 -18.54 9.16 18.47
C LEU A 279 -17.22 8.68 19.08
N GLY A 280 -16.44 9.57 19.70
CA GLY A 280 -15.21 9.23 20.42
C GLY A 280 -15.47 8.26 21.58
N ALA A 281 -16.50 8.52 22.38
CA ALA A 281 -16.93 7.60 23.44
C ALA A 281 -17.39 6.24 22.88
N ALA A 282 -18.17 6.24 21.79
CA ALA A 282 -18.61 5.00 21.13
C ALA A 282 -17.40 4.17 20.64
N VAL A 283 -16.45 4.80 19.95
CA VAL A 283 -15.21 4.15 19.47
C VAL A 283 -14.37 3.65 20.64
N ALA A 284 -14.23 4.43 21.73
CA ALA A 284 -13.51 4.03 22.92
C ALA A 284 -14.13 2.79 23.57
N VAL A 285 -15.46 2.80 23.81
CA VAL A 285 -16.16 1.68 24.43
C VAL A 285 -16.10 0.42 23.58
N VAL A 286 -16.43 0.52 22.30
CA VAL A 286 -16.43 -0.63 21.38
C VAL A 286 -15.01 -1.16 21.19
N GLY A 287 -14.06 -0.28 20.89
CA GLY A 287 -12.68 -0.64 20.62
C GLY A 287 -11.95 -1.23 21.82
N LEU A 288 -12.12 -0.65 23.03
CA LEU A 288 -11.52 -1.20 24.24
C LEU A 288 -12.14 -2.53 24.66
N ARG A 289 -13.47 -2.70 24.53
CA ARG A 289 -14.12 -4.01 24.77
C ARG A 289 -13.55 -5.08 23.83
N ARG A 290 -13.35 -4.73 22.55
CA ARG A 290 -12.73 -5.63 21.57
C ARG A 290 -11.26 -5.92 21.89
N ALA A 291 -10.48 -4.91 22.25
CA ALA A 291 -9.09 -5.07 22.68
C ALA A 291 -8.96 -6.01 23.89
N VAL A 292 -9.80 -5.82 24.92
CA VAL A 292 -9.86 -6.71 26.10
C VAL A 292 -10.22 -8.14 25.69
N ARG A 293 -11.18 -8.33 24.78
CA ARG A 293 -11.54 -9.65 24.25
C ARG A 293 -10.34 -10.31 23.55
N TYR A 294 -9.62 -9.58 22.70
CA TYR A 294 -8.44 -10.12 22.01
C TYR A 294 -7.27 -10.41 22.97
N ALA A 295 -7.09 -9.60 24.00
CA ALA A 295 -6.10 -9.86 25.03
C ALA A 295 -6.42 -11.14 25.83
N ARG A 296 -7.69 -11.33 26.23
CA ARG A 296 -8.16 -12.55 26.91
C ARG A 296 -8.09 -13.79 26.02
N ASP A 297 -8.27 -13.60 24.72
CA ASP A 297 -8.04 -14.64 23.70
C ASP A 297 -6.53 -14.93 23.50
N GLY A 298 -5.62 -14.24 24.19
CA GLY A 298 -4.17 -14.46 24.09
C GLY A 298 -3.53 -13.82 22.84
N GLN A 299 -4.20 -12.83 22.24
CA GLN A 299 -3.70 -12.02 21.13
C GLN A 299 -3.30 -10.62 21.61
N LEU A 300 -2.37 -10.53 22.55
CA LEU A 300 -2.01 -9.26 23.21
C LEU A 300 -1.49 -8.19 22.24
N LEU A 301 -0.70 -8.55 21.21
CA LEU A 301 -0.24 -7.58 20.21
C LEU A 301 -1.40 -6.96 19.41
N LEU A 302 -2.40 -7.76 19.06
CA LEU A 302 -3.62 -7.26 18.41
C LEU A 302 -4.40 -6.35 19.36
N ALA A 303 -4.51 -6.72 20.64
CA ALA A 303 -5.16 -5.87 21.64
C ALA A 303 -4.47 -4.52 21.79
N VAL A 304 -3.13 -4.51 21.87
CA VAL A 304 -2.32 -3.28 21.93
C VAL A 304 -2.51 -2.44 20.68
N ALA A 305 -2.51 -3.06 19.49
CA ALA A 305 -2.75 -2.36 18.23
C ALA A 305 -4.15 -1.73 18.17
N VAL A 306 -5.20 -2.48 18.56
CA VAL A 306 -6.59 -1.99 18.60
C VAL A 306 -6.74 -0.84 19.59
N THR A 307 -6.16 -0.93 20.79
CA THR A 307 -6.15 0.17 21.77
C THR A 307 -5.42 1.40 21.22
N GLY A 308 -4.31 1.22 20.52
CA GLY A 308 -3.61 2.31 19.84
C GLY A 308 -4.43 2.96 18.72
N CYS A 309 -5.16 2.18 17.92
CA CYS A 309 -6.09 2.70 16.92
C CYS A 309 -7.25 3.49 17.54
N VAL A 310 -7.75 3.08 18.71
CA VAL A 310 -8.71 3.87 19.50
C VAL A 310 -8.07 5.19 19.94
N ALA A 311 -6.83 5.16 20.44
CA ALA A 311 -6.12 6.36 20.86
C ALA A 311 -5.91 7.37 19.71
N VAL A 312 -5.61 6.89 18.50
CA VAL A 312 -5.54 7.71 17.28
C VAL A 312 -6.88 8.36 16.96
N ALA A 313 -7.97 7.60 17.01
CA ALA A 313 -9.29 8.10 16.61
C ALA A 313 -9.87 9.11 17.61
N VAL A 314 -9.74 8.85 18.91
CA VAL A 314 -10.42 9.60 19.98
C VAL A 314 -9.59 10.80 20.47
N SER A 315 -8.32 10.89 20.07
CA SER A 315 -7.51 12.07 20.36
C SER A 315 -8.09 13.31 19.67
N PRO A 316 -8.02 14.50 20.29
CA PRO A 316 -8.38 15.74 19.62
C PRO A 316 -7.53 16.02 18.37
N THR A 317 -6.22 15.76 18.44
CA THR A 317 -5.27 15.91 17.33
C THR A 317 -4.33 14.70 17.27
N THR A 318 -4.29 14.01 16.14
CA THR A 318 -3.35 12.90 15.92
C THR A 318 -2.62 13.10 14.61
N TRP A 319 -1.34 13.44 14.70
CA TRP A 319 -0.51 13.68 13.52
C TRP A 319 -0.12 12.37 12.83
N GLN A 320 0.15 12.42 11.52
CA GLN A 320 0.57 11.26 10.73
C GLN A 320 1.76 10.48 11.32
N HIS A 321 2.68 11.14 12.04
CA HIS A 321 3.81 10.47 12.69
C HIS A 321 3.41 9.65 13.96
N GLN A 322 2.18 9.78 14.46
CA GLN A 322 1.66 9.11 15.66
C GLN A 322 0.79 7.87 15.35
N VAL A 323 0.54 7.56 14.07
CA VAL A 323 -0.41 6.50 13.65
C VAL A 323 0.21 5.10 13.52
N LEU A 324 1.40 4.87 14.08
CA LEU A 324 2.12 3.57 14.02
C LEU A 324 1.29 2.37 14.50
N TRP A 325 0.32 2.60 15.38
CA TRP A 325 -0.59 1.59 15.90
C TRP A 325 -1.36 0.85 14.80
N VAL A 326 -1.71 1.53 13.71
CA VAL A 326 -2.43 0.93 12.58
C VAL A 326 -1.57 -0.15 11.92
N LEU A 327 -0.27 0.06 11.79
CA LEU A 327 0.65 -0.94 11.26
C LEU A 327 0.78 -2.16 12.19
N LEU A 328 0.70 -1.99 13.52
CA LEU A 328 0.70 -3.11 14.45
C LEU A 328 -0.57 -3.98 14.32
N ALA A 329 -1.66 -3.44 13.77
CA ALA A 329 -2.89 -4.19 13.52
C ALA A 329 -2.73 -5.26 12.42
N LEU A 330 -1.60 -5.32 11.70
CA LEU A 330 -1.23 -6.46 10.84
C LEU A 330 -1.22 -7.80 11.61
N ALA A 331 -1.05 -7.78 12.93
CA ALA A 331 -1.10 -8.98 13.75
C ALA A 331 -2.47 -9.69 13.71
N GLY A 332 -3.54 -8.97 13.34
CA GLY A 332 -4.89 -9.49 13.26
C GLY A 332 -5.14 -10.37 12.04
N ARG A 333 -5.76 -11.54 12.24
CA ARG A 333 -6.16 -12.44 11.15
C ARG A 333 -7.62 -12.22 10.77
N VAL A 334 -7.89 -12.07 9.48
CA VAL A 334 -9.24 -11.84 8.93
C VAL A 334 -9.57 -12.92 7.88
N GLY A 335 -10.85 -13.23 7.74
CA GLY A 335 -11.37 -14.06 6.66
C GLY A 335 -11.19 -15.57 6.86
N ARG A 336 -12.19 -16.37 6.46
CA ARG A 336 -12.16 -17.84 6.64
C ARG A 336 -11.32 -18.55 5.57
N LYS A 337 -11.22 -17.96 4.38
CA LYS A 337 -10.49 -18.52 3.22
C LYS A 337 -9.04 -18.04 3.19
N THR A 338 -8.17 -18.82 2.56
CA THR A 338 -6.75 -18.47 2.38
C THR A 338 -6.58 -17.17 1.58
N SER A 339 -7.44 -16.92 0.58
CA SER A 339 -7.43 -15.68 -0.23
C SER A 339 -7.73 -14.42 0.59
N ASP A 340 -8.62 -14.54 1.58
CA ASP A 340 -9.10 -13.39 2.36
C ASP A 340 -8.09 -12.97 3.44
N ARG A 341 -7.13 -13.84 3.77
CA ARG A 341 -6.10 -13.60 4.78
C ARG A 341 -5.20 -12.42 4.45
N TYR A 342 -5.03 -12.13 3.17
CA TYR A 342 -4.15 -11.07 2.69
C TYR A 342 -4.85 -9.71 2.62
N VAL A 343 -6.19 -9.67 2.63
CA VAL A 343 -6.95 -8.43 2.42
C VAL A 343 -6.57 -7.38 3.45
N TRP A 344 -6.63 -7.74 4.74
CA TRP A 344 -6.34 -6.81 5.82
C TRP A 344 -4.86 -6.39 5.87
N PRO A 345 -3.87 -7.31 5.87
CA PRO A 345 -2.47 -6.92 5.85
C PRO A 345 -2.09 -6.07 4.63
N VAL A 346 -2.58 -6.41 3.43
CA VAL A 346 -2.31 -5.62 2.22
C VAL A 346 -2.94 -4.24 2.34
N ALA A 347 -4.20 -4.13 2.77
CA ALA A 347 -4.86 -2.84 2.95
C ALA A 347 -4.08 -1.96 3.93
N VAL A 348 -3.69 -2.49 5.09
CA VAL A 348 -2.91 -1.72 6.08
C VAL A 348 -1.54 -1.31 5.52
N VAL A 349 -0.83 -2.22 4.85
CA VAL A 349 0.47 -1.88 4.24
C VAL A 349 0.31 -0.77 3.21
N LEU A 350 -0.70 -0.84 2.33
CA LEU A 350 -0.95 0.21 1.33
C LEU A 350 -1.27 1.55 2.01
N VAL A 351 -2.22 1.57 2.95
CA VAL A 351 -2.59 2.79 3.70
C VAL A 351 -1.41 3.38 4.45
N MET A 352 -0.53 2.54 5.02
CA MET A 352 0.61 2.98 5.79
C MET A 352 1.82 3.33 4.94
N THR A 353 1.90 2.98 3.65
CA THR A 353 3.11 3.19 2.83
C THR A 353 2.90 4.10 1.64
N LEU A 354 1.70 4.12 1.05
CA LEU A 354 1.39 4.89 -0.15
C LEU A 354 0.59 6.16 0.18
N PRO A 355 0.77 7.25 -0.59
CA PRO A 355 -0.11 8.41 -0.52
C PRO A 355 -1.57 8.03 -0.84
N ALA A 356 -2.52 8.66 -0.15
CA ALA A 356 -3.95 8.41 -0.33
C ALA A 356 -4.43 8.58 -1.80
N ARG A 357 -3.81 9.53 -2.53
CA ARG A 357 -4.08 9.77 -3.97
C ARG A 357 -3.78 8.55 -4.84
N MET A 358 -2.85 7.68 -4.45
CA MET A 358 -2.58 6.43 -5.17
C MET A 358 -3.68 5.39 -4.95
N MET A 359 -4.38 5.44 -3.82
CA MET A 359 -5.33 4.42 -3.40
C MET A 359 -6.77 4.74 -3.80
N LEU A 360 -7.11 6.03 -3.91
CA LEU A 360 -8.46 6.48 -4.25
C LEU A 360 -8.41 7.51 -5.40
N PRO A 361 -9.37 7.47 -6.34
CA PRO A 361 -9.50 8.46 -7.40
C PRO A 361 -9.63 9.89 -6.87
N ASP A 362 -9.22 10.87 -7.69
CA ASP A 362 -9.43 12.29 -7.40
C ASP A 362 -10.82 12.71 -7.89
N MET A 363 -11.81 12.47 -7.03
CA MET A 363 -13.21 12.84 -7.28
C MET A 363 -13.74 13.56 -6.04
N PRO A 364 -14.47 14.68 -6.17
CA PRO A 364 -14.99 15.43 -5.02
C PRO A 364 -15.77 14.55 -4.03
N VAL A 365 -16.56 13.60 -4.55
CA VAL A 365 -17.35 12.64 -3.74
C VAL A 365 -16.47 11.70 -2.90
N LEU A 366 -15.26 11.36 -3.37
CA LEU A 366 -14.33 10.45 -2.68
C LEU A 366 -13.29 11.21 -1.84
N GLN A 367 -13.25 12.54 -1.91
CA GLN A 367 -12.26 13.35 -1.20
C GLN A 367 -12.33 13.16 0.33
N PRO A 368 -13.50 13.15 0.99
CA PRO A 368 -13.56 12.87 2.43
C PRO A 368 -13.02 11.48 2.79
N LEU A 369 -13.23 10.48 1.93
CA LEU A 369 -12.70 9.12 2.13
C LEU A 369 -11.17 9.10 1.97
N ARG A 370 -10.66 9.79 0.96
CA ARG A 370 -9.24 9.87 0.64
C ARG A 370 -8.45 10.57 1.74
N ASP A 371 -8.95 11.72 2.18
CA ASP A 371 -8.26 12.58 3.13
C ASP A 371 -8.21 11.96 4.55
N ASN A 372 -9.14 11.03 4.82
CA ASN A 372 -9.25 10.30 6.08
C ASN A 372 -8.85 8.81 5.98
N VAL A 373 -8.16 8.38 4.93
CA VAL A 373 -7.91 6.94 4.68
C VAL A 373 -7.17 6.24 5.84
N VAL A 374 -6.26 6.95 6.52
CA VAL A 374 -5.50 6.43 7.67
C VAL A 374 -6.40 6.33 8.91
N LEU A 375 -7.19 7.36 9.21
CA LEU A 375 -8.21 7.32 10.26
C LEU A 375 -9.22 6.19 10.02
N ILE A 376 -9.69 6.01 8.78
CA ILE A 376 -10.64 4.95 8.42
C ILE A 376 -10.03 3.57 8.68
N ALA A 377 -8.74 3.36 8.36
CA ALA A 377 -8.06 2.12 8.71
C ALA A 377 -7.95 1.92 10.23
N ALA A 378 -7.70 2.99 11.00
CA ALA A 378 -7.70 2.94 12.46
C ALA A 378 -9.09 2.58 13.03
N LEU A 379 -10.15 3.24 12.57
CA LEU A 379 -11.54 2.96 12.94
C LEU A 379 -11.96 1.55 12.52
N ALA A 380 -11.54 1.10 11.33
CA ALA A 380 -11.80 -0.25 10.84
C ALA A 380 -11.17 -1.29 11.76
N ALA A 381 -9.90 -1.11 12.15
CA ALA A 381 -9.24 -1.98 13.13
C ALA A 381 -9.98 -1.94 14.49
N ALA A 382 -10.30 -0.74 14.97
CA ALA A 382 -10.88 -0.50 16.29
C ALA A 382 -12.30 -1.07 16.43
N ALA A 383 -13.18 -0.87 15.43
CA ALA A 383 -14.61 -1.14 15.56
C ALA A 383 -15.19 -2.14 14.53
N VAL A 384 -14.65 -2.23 13.31
CA VAL A 384 -15.35 -2.88 12.18
C VAL A 384 -14.81 -4.27 11.84
N VAL A 385 -13.50 -4.41 11.69
CA VAL A 385 -12.87 -5.58 11.06
C VAL A 385 -12.99 -6.80 11.97
N PRO A 386 -13.64 -7.89 11.55
CA PRO A 386 -13.89 -9.04 12.42
C PRO A 386 -12.64 -9.94 12.53
N PHE A 387 -11.66 -9.53 13.35
CA PHE A 387 -10.50 -10.38 13.61
C PHE A 387 -10.91 -11.70 14.25
N LEU A 388 -10.37 -12.79 13.72
CA LEU A 388 -10.65 -14.14 14.17
C LEU A 388 -10.09 -14.36 15.58
N SER A 389 -10.92 -14.93 16.45
CA SER A 389 -10.45 -15.48 17.73
C SER A 389 -9.64 -16.74 17.51
N ARG A 390 -8.68 -17.01 18.39
CA ARG A 390 -7.82 -18.21 18.39
C ARG A 390 -8.61 -19.50 18.59
N THR A 391 -9.80 -19.42 19.19
CA THR A 391 -10.71 -20.57 19.34
C THR A 391 -11.43 -20.93 18.04
N SER A 392 -11.40 -20.05 17.04
CA SER A 392 -11.99 -20.36 15.73
C SER A 392 -11.22 -21.48 15.03
N ALA A 393 -11.92 -22.48 14.51
CA ALA A 393 -11.34 -23.53 13.66
C ALA A 393 -10.53 -22.95 12.49
N TYR A 394 -11.00 -21.81 11.95
CA TYR A 394 -10.34 -21.14 10.84
C TYR A 394 -9.07 -20.37 11.25
N TYR A 395 -8.81 -20.11 12.54
CA TYR A 395 -7.67 -19.30 12.95
C TYR A 395 -6.34 -19.89 12.47
N ARG A 396 -6.20 -21.23 12.59
CA ARG A 396 -5.01 -21.99 12.19
C ARG A 396 -5.11 -22.58 10.79
N ALA A 397 -6.27 -23.17 10.47
CA ALA A 397 -6.50 -23.83 9.19
C ALA A 397 -7.54 -23.02 8.39
N PRO A 398 -7.11 -22.00 7.63
CA PRO A 398 -8.02 -21.34 6.69
C PRO A 398 -8.50 -22.37 5.66
N VAL A 399 -9.69 -22.16 5.12
CA VAL A 399 -10.18 -22.97 3.99
C VAL A 399 -9.17 -22.81 2.84
N PRO A 400 -8.52 -23.91 2.39
CA PRO A 400 -7.56 -23.85 1.31
C PRO A 400 -8.20 -23.30 0.05
N ALA A 401 -7.42 -22.63 -0.78
CA ALA A 401 -7.89 -22.35 -2.13
C ALA A 401 -7.92 -23.67 -2.91
N ASP A 402 -8.93 -23.88 -3.75
CA ASP A 402 -8.95 -25.04 -4.65
C ASP A 402 -7.88 -24.84 -5.72
N HIS A 403 -7.02 -25.84 -5.94
CA HIS A 403 -5.96 -25.79 -6.94
C HIS A 403 -6.26 -26.81 -8.05
N ALA A 404 -6.05 -26.42 -9.30
CA ALA A 404 -6.02 -27.36 -10.40
C ALA A 404 -4.80 -28.27 -10.28
N ALA A 405 -4.93 -29.52 -10.71
CA ALA A 405 -3.79 -30.41 -10.86
C ALA A 405 -2.76 -29.78 -11.82
N PRO A 406 -1.46 -29.80 -11.49
CA PRO A 406 -0.41 -29.36 -12.41
C PRO A 406 -0.51 -30.14 -13.71
N VAL A 407 -0.53 -29.43 -14.85
CA VAL A 407 -0.46 -30.07 -16.16
C VAL A 407 1.02 -30.32 -16.47
N PRO A 408 1.43 -31.56 -16.81
CA PRO A 408 2.81 -31.83 -17.17
C PRO A 408 3.22 -30.97 -18.37
N THR A 409 4.39 -30.34 -18.28
CA THR A 409 4.95 -29.47 -19.32
C THR A 409 6.13 -30.17 -19.98
N ARG A 410 6.43 -29.78 -21.23
CA ARG A 410 7.63 -30.23 -21.95
C ARG A 410 8.93 -29.80 -21.24
N TRP A 411 8.88 -28.78 -20.38
CA TRP A 411 10.03 -28.16 -19.74
C TRP A 411 10.03 -28.44 -18.24
N ARG A 412 10.98 -29.25 -17.76
CA ARG A 412 11.05 -29.70 -16.35
C ARG A 412 11.07 -28.57 -15.29
N ARG A 413 11.44 -27.34 -15.68
CA ARG A 413 11.48 -26.15 -14.80
C ARG A 413 10.20 -25.27 -14.85
N VAL A 414 9.20 -25.64 -15.66
CA VAL A 414 7.92 -24.91 -15.78
C VAL A 414 6.79 -25.75 -15.17
N PRO A 415 5.96 -25.21 -14.27
CA PRO A 415 5.93 -23.82 -13.79
C PRO A 415 7.06 -23.47 -12.81
N LEU A 416 7.52 -22.21 -12.86
CA LEU A 416 8.49 -21.67 -11.89
C LEU A 416 7.87 -21.51 -10.49
N LEU A 417 6.55 -21.28 -10.40
CA LEU A 417 5.82 -21.26 -9.14
C LEU A 417 5.15 -22.63 -8.91
N PRO A 418 5.55 -23.37 -7.86
CA PRO A 418 5.11 -24.76 -7.65
C PRO A 418 3.66 -24.89 -7.18
N SER A 419 3.00 -23.79 -6.81
CA SER A 419 1.58 -23.77 -6.46
C SER A 419 0.74 -23.88 -7.74
N GLY A 420 0.00 -24.98 -7.89
CA GLY A 420 -0.95 -25.16 -9.00
C GLY A 420 -1.95 -24.00 -9.14
N ARG A 421 -2.67 -23.96 -10.26
CA ARG A 421 -3.56 -22.83 -10.57
C ARG A 421 -4.72 -22.74 -9.57
N VAL A 422 -4.84 -21.61 -8.88
CA VAL A 422 -5.96 -21.35 -7.95
C VAL A 422 -7.26 -21.18 -8.74
N LEU A 423 -8.27 -22.00 -8.42
CA LEU A 423 -9.57 -22.05 -9.07
C LEU A 423 -10.57 -21.05 -8.49
N ASN A 424 -10.38 -20.62 -7.24
CA ASN A 424 -11.30 -19.73 -6.55
C ASN A 424 -11.09 -18.26 -6.93
N ARG A 425 -12.16 -17.47 -6.79
CA ARG A 425 -12.12 -16.00 -6.98
C ARG A 425 -11.08 -15.39 -6.05
N THR A 426 -10.24 -14.51 -6.60
CA THR A 426 -9.46 -13.58 -5.77
C THR A 426 -10.43 -12.67 -5.02
N ASN A 427 -10.05 -12.18 -3.85
CA ASN A 427 -10.88 -11.21 -3.14
C ASN A 427 -11.01 -9.91 -3.98
N LEU A 428 -12.24 -9.45 -4.22
CA LEU A 428 -12.51 -8.29 -5.08
C LEU A 428 -11.76 -7.03 -4.61
N LEU A 429 -11.69 -6.80 -3.30
CA LEU A 429 -11.03 -5.62 -2.75
C LEU A 429 -9.53 -5.62 -3.09
N LEU A 430 -8.88 -6.79 -3.03
CA LEU A 430 -7.48 -6.93 -3.44
C LEU A 430 -7.29 -6.69 -4.94
N GLU A 431 -8.20 -7.16 -5.78
CA GLU A 431 -8.14 -6.93 -7.23
C GLU A 431 -8.32 -5.44 -7.55
N LEU A 432 -9.31 -4.77 -6.95
CA LEU A 432 -9.53 -3.33 -7.13
C LEU A 432 -8.36 -2.50 -6.62
N LEU A 433 -7.81 -2.84 -5.45
CA LEU A 433 -6.62 -2.17 -4.91
C LEU A 433 -5.40 -2.37 -5.81
N LEU A 434 -5.18 -3.59 -6.31
CA LEU A 434 -4.07 -3.88 -7.22
C LEU A 434 -4.19 -3.08 -8.52
N ILE A 435 -5.38 -3.03 -9.11
CA ILE A 435 -5.66 -2.25 -10.32
C ILE A 435 -5.41 -0.76 -10.05
N ARG A 436 -5.93 -0.22 -8.93
CA ARG A 436 -5.81 1.20 -8.61
C ARG A 436 -4.37 1.61 -8.31
N VAL A 437 -3.66 0.85 -7.49
CA VAL A 437 -2.23 1.10 -7.19
C VAL A 437 -1.38 0.91 -8.44
N GLY A 438 -1.66 -0.13 -9.25
CA GLY A 438 -0.97 -0.37 -10.52
C GLY A 438 -1.17 0.77 -11.51
N TYR A 439 -2.40 1.27 -11.65
CA TYR A 439 -2.71 2.45 -12.47
C TYR A 439 -2.00 3.71 -11.96
N SER A 440 -1.96 3.92 -10.65
CA SER A 440 -1.24 5.06 -10.09
C SER A 440 0.27 4.97 -10.30
N ALA A 441 0.86 3.76 -10.17
CA ALA A 441 2.27 3.53 -10.44
C ALA A 441 2.60 3.75 -11.93
N TYR A 442 1.73 3.25 -12.82
CA TYR A 442 1.78 3.51 -14.25
C TYR A 442 1.80 5.02 -14.54
N GLN A 443 0.89 5.79 -13.95
CA GLN A 443 0.84 7.24 -14.13
C GLN A 443 2.11 7.94 -13.64
N GLN A 444 2.70 7.51 -12.53
CA GLN A 444 3.92 8.14 -12.01
C GLN A 444 5.17 7.83 -12.84
N VAL A 445 5.39 6.57 -13.21
CA VAL A 445 6.52 6.20 -14.09
C VAL A 445 6.38 6.91 -15.43
N ARG A 446 5.14 7.09 -15.89
CA ARG A 446 4.85 7.82 -17.11
C ARG A 446 5.24 9.29 -17.04
N LEU A 447 4.88 9.99 -15.96
CA LEU A 447 5.28 11.39 -15.73
C LEU A 447 6.80 11.54 -15.56
N ALA A 448 7.46 10.55 -14.95
CA ALA A 448 8.91 10.57 -14.76
C ALA A 448 9.68 10.44 -16.08
N ALA A 449 9.18 9.66 -17.05
CA ALA A 449 9.88 9.44 -18.32
C ALA A 449 9.97 10.69 -19.21
N THR A 450 9.06 11.66 -19.05
CA THR A 450 9.08 12.90 -19.84
C THR A 450 9.87 14.03 -19.19
N GLY A 451 10.68 13.72 -18.16
CA GLY A 451 11.43 14.73 -17.41
C GLY A 451 10.54 15.59 -16.50
N GLY A 452 9.33 15.11 -16.16
CA GLY A 452 8.40 15.80 -15.26
C GLY A 452 7.49 16.84 -15.93
N THR A 453 7.64 17.10 -17.23
CA THR A 453 6.74 17.96 -18.03
C THR A 453 6.42 17.30 -19.38
N ASN A 454 5.38 17.75 -20.08
CA ASN A 454 5.09 17.24 -21.44
C ASN A 454 6.13 17.71 -22.49
N SER A 455 6.92 18.74 -22.19
CA SER A 455 7.92 19.33 -23.09
C SER A 455 9.33 18.75 -22.92
N GLY A 456 9.69 18.24 -21.74
CA GLY A 456 11.04 17.78 -21.42
C GLY A 456 11.55 16.60 -22.26
N GLY A 457 10.64 15.82 -22.86
CA GLY A 457 10.96 14.64 -23.69
C GLY A 457 10.65 14.80 -25.19
N ARG A 458 10.19 15.97 -25.65
CA ARG A 458 9.67 16.17 -27.01
C ARG A 458 10.69 15.86 -28.10
N ALA A 459 11.89 16.46 -28.03
CA ALA A 459 12.91 16.32 -29.07
C ALA A 459 13.37 14.86 -29.23
N ALA A 460 13.54 14.13 -28.13
CA ALA A 460 13.88 12.71 -28.16
C ALA A 460 12.76 11.87 -28.78
N ALA A 461 11.50 12.18 -28.45
CA ALA A 461 10.34 11.48 -28.99
C ALA A 461 10.13 11.73 -30.48
N GLU A 462 10.32 12.96 -30.96
CA GLU A 462 10.28 13.30 -32.39
C GLU A 462 11.39 12.60 -33.16
N HIS A 463 12.62 12.58 -32.63
CA HIS A 463 13.73 11.85 -33.26
C HIS A 463 13.46 10.35 -33.38
N HIS A 464 12.91 9.72 -32.35
CA HIS A 464 12.46 8.33 -32.46
C HIS A 464 11.31 8.17 -33.47
N GLY A 465 10.45 9.17 -33.63
CA GLY A 465 9.41 9.20 -34.66
C GLY A 465 9.99 9.16 -36.07
N GLU A 466 11.05 9.93 -36.33
CA GLU A 466 11.80 9.89 -37.59
C GLU A 466 12.41 8.51 -37.85
N GLN A 467 12.98 7.88 -36.82
CA GLN A 467 13.54 6.53 -36.91
C GLN A 467 12.48 5.50 -37.30
N ILE A 468 11.32 5.51 -36.64
CA ILE A 468 10.21 4.60 -36.93
C ILE A 468 9.68 4.82 -38.35
N LEU A 469 9.45 6.07 -38.75
CA LEU A 469 9.02 6.40 -40.10
C LEU A 469 10.02 5.94 -41.17
N ALA A 470 11.33 6.07 -40.92
CA ALA A 470 12.36 5.57 -41.84
C ALA A 470 12.29 4.06 -42.01
N VAL A 471 12.06 3.32 -40.92
CA VAL A 471 11.89 1.86 -40.96
C VAL A 471 10.60 1.48 -41.69
N GLU A 472 9.48 2.15 -41.42
CA GLU A 472 8.22 1.86 -42.11
C GLU A 472 8.29 2.13 -43.60
N ARG A 473 8.92 3.24 -44.03
CA ARG A 473 9.18 3.51 -45.44
C ARG A 473 10.04 2.44 -46.10
N PHE A 474 11.08 1.98 -45.40
CA PHE A 474 11.93 0.90 -45.87
C PHE A 474 11.16 -0.42 -46.04
N LEU A 475 10.18 -0.67 -45.16
CA LEU A 475 9.32 -1.86 -45.20
C LEU A 475 8.06 -1.67 -46.05
N HIS A 476 7.82 -0.50 -46.63
CA HIS A 476 6.60 -0.11 -47.33
C HIS A 476 5.33 -0.27 -46.48
N LEU A 477 5.41 0.13 -45.21
CA LEU A 477 4.32 0.11 -44.23
C LEU A 477 3.76 1.50 -43.91
N ASP A 478 4.25 2.56 -44.55
CA ASP A 478 3.93 3.97 -44.28
C ASP A 478 2.53 4.39 -44.79
N VAL A 479 1.50 3.69 -44.31
CA VAL A 479 0.10 3.86 -44.72
C VAL A 479 -0.66 4.90 -43.90
N GLU A 480 -0.09 5.36 -42.78
CA GLU A 480 -0.72 6.22 -41.76
C GLU A 480 -1.33 7.47 -42.40
N HIS A 481 -0.55 8.17 -43.22
CA HIS A 481 -1.00 9.40 -43.87
C HIS A 481 -2.18 9.16 -44.81
N TRP A 482 -2.11 8.09 -45.62
CA TRP A 482 -3.18 7.75 -46.56
C TRP A 482 -4.46 7.33 -45.83
N VAL A 483 -4.36 6.50 -44.79
CA VAL A 483 -5.51 6.06 -43.99
C VAL A 483 -6.17 7.24 -43.29
N ASN A 484 -5.39 8.11 -42.64
CA ASN A 484 -5.87 9.30 -41.94
C ASN A 484 -6.63 10.25 -42.89
N HIS A 485 -6.02 10.65 -44.01
CA HIS A 485 -6.64 11.57 -44.97
C HIS A 485 -7.87 10.97 -45.66
N SER A 486 -7.89 9.65 -45.89
CA SER A 486 -9.07 8.97 -46.46
C SER A 486 -10.25 8.96 -45.48
N VAL A 487 -10.00 8.71 -44.20
CA VAL A 487 -11.05 8.67 -43.17
C VAL A 487 -11.58 10.07 -42.84
N VAL A 488 -10.71 11.08 -42.79
CA VAL A 488 -11.08 12.47 -42.50
C VAL A 488 -12.12 13.01 -43.49
N GLN A 489 -12.07 12.57 -44.75
CA GLN A 489 -13.03 12.97 -45.79
C GLN A 489 -14.43 12.39 -45.61
N VAL A 490 -14.59 11.39 -44.74
CA VAL A 490 -15.86 10.69 -44.50
C VAL A 490 -16.29 10.90 -43.04
N PRO A 491 -17.14 11.92 -42.74
CA PRO A 491 -17.45 12.33 -41.38
C PRO A 491 -17.92 11.19 -40.47
N PHE A 492 -18.78 10.31 -40.98
CA PHE A 492 -19.25 9.14 -40.22
C PHE A 492 -18.11 8.19 -39.80
N LEU A 493 -17.14 7.92 -40.69
CA LEU A 493 -16.02 7.03 -40.37
C LEU A 493 -15.06 7.70 -39.37
N ARG A 494 -14.80 8.99 -39.54
CA ARG A 494 -14.02 9.78 -38.59
C ARG A 494 -14.64 9.71 -37.19
N ASP A 495 -15.90 10.10 -37.07
CA ASP A 495 -16.60 10.15 -35.77
C ASP A 495 -16.68 8.75 -35.13
N PHE A 496 -16.85 7.69 -35.94
CA PHE A 496 -16.79 6.30 -35.47
C PHE A 496 -15.41 5.94 -34.91
N PHE A 497 -14.33 6.21 -35.65
CA PHE A 497 -12.98 5.87 -35.22
C PHE A 497 -12.51 6.70 -34.03
N ASP A 498 -12.93 7.95 -33.91
CA ASP A 498 -12.67 8.80 -32.75
C ASP A 498 -13.38 8.26 -31.50
N PHE A 499 -14.68 7.94 -31.61
CA PHE A 499 -15.44 7.34 -30.52
C PHE A 499 -14.86 5.99 -30.09
N TYR A 500 -14.47 5.17 -31.08
CA TYR A 500 -13.86 3.86 -30.84
C TYR A 500 -12.53 3.99 -30.11
N TYR A 501 -11.67 4.90 -30.60
CA TYR A 501 -10.37 5.21 -30.01
C TYR A 501 -10.53 5.63 -28.56
N GLN A 502 -11.46 6.53 -28.24
CA GLN A 502 -11.64 7.05 -26.88
C GLN A 502 -12.27 6.03 -25.90
N SER A 503 -13.15 5.14 -26.37
CA SER A 503 -14.04 4.39 -25.47
C SER A 503 -13.70 2.90 -25.31
N PHE A 504 -13.44 2.20 -26.42
CA PHE A 504 -13.50 0.73 -26.42
C PHE A 504 -12.29 0.07 -25.78
N HIS A 505 -11.13 0.72 -25.83
CA HIS A 505 -9.90 0.20 -25.25
C HIS A 505 -9.96 0.11 -23.71
N PHE A 506 -10.85 0.85 -23.03
CA PHE A 506 -11.14 0.66 -21.61
C PHE A 506 -12.36 -0.23 -21.37
N GLY A 507 -13.45 0.01 -22.11
CA GLY A 507 -14.73 -0.67 -21.88
C GLY A 507 -14.66 -2.18 -22.10
N VAL A 508 -14.02 -2.62 -23.19
CA VAL A 508 -13.97 -4.05 -23.56
C VAL A 508 -13.10 -4.87 -22.59
N PRO A 509 -11.85 -4.48 -22.27
CA PRO A 509 -11.05 -5.24 -21.31
C PRO A 509 -11.69 -5.34 -19.92
N LEU A 510 -12.28 -4.24 -19.41
CA LEU A 510 -12.96 -4.24 -18.11
C LEU A 510 -14.18 -5.17 -18.11
N THR A 511 -14.94 -5.19 -19.21
CA THR A 511 -16.09 -6.09 -19.38
C THR A 511 -15.65 -7.55 -19.40
N ILE A 512 -14.58 -7.89 -20.13
CA ILE A 512 -14.02 -9.25 -20.16
C ILE A 512 -13.55 -9.65 -18.76
N LEU A 513 -12.80 -8.80 -18.06
CA LEU A 513 -12.34 -9.08 -16.71
C LEU A 513 -13.52 -9.28 -15.75
N ALA A 514 -14.56 -8.45 -15.81
CA ALA A 514 -15.75 -8.59 -14.98
C ALA A 514 -16.51 -9.90 -15.25
N VAL A 515 -16.73 -10.22 -16.52
CA VAL A 515 -17.40 -11.47 -16.93
C VAL A 515 -16.59 -12.69 -16.47
N LEU A 516 -15.26 -12.68 -16.65
CA LEU A 516 -14.40 -13.77 -16.19
C LEU A 516 -14.36 -13.85 -14.66
N TYR A 517 -14.33 -12.72 -13.95
CA TYR A 517 -14.32 -12.70 -12.49
C TYR A 517 -15.57 -13.40 -11.92
N VAL A 518 -16.74 -13.15 -12.53
CA VAL A 518 -18.01 -13.77 -12.13
C VAL A 518 -18.12 -15.21 -12.62
N ARG A 519 -17.92 -15.46 -13.92
CA ARG A 519 -18.26 -16.74 -14.55
C ARG A 519 -17.12 -17.75 -14.61
N ARG A 520 -15.86 -17.30 -14.69
CA ARG A 520 -14.68 -18.16 -14.87
C ARG A 520 -13.47 -17.67 -14.04
N PRO A 521 -13.49 -17.80 -12.70
CA PRO A 521 -12.48 -17.20 -11.82
C PRO A 521 -11.04 -17.67 -12.07
N ALA A 522 -10.86 -18.93 -12.48
CA ALA A 522 -9.55 -19.46 -12.84
C ALA A 522 -8.99 -18.75 -14.10
N ASP A 523 -9.84 -18.54 -15.10
CA ASP A 523 -9.51 -17.85 -16.36
C ASP A 523 -9.33 -16.36 -16.18
N HIS A 524 -10.08 -15.73 -15.27
CA HIS A 524 -9.84 -14.35 -14.84
C HIS A 524 -8.40 -14.15 -14.38
N ARG A 525 -7.85 -15.01 -13.51
CA ARG A 525 -6.49 -14.84 -12.98
C ARG A 525 -5.42 -14.95 -14.08
N TRP A 526 -5.62 -15.86 -15.02
CA TRP A 526 -4.73 -16.03 -16.17
C TRP A 526 -4.76 -14.80 -17.08
N ALA A 527 -5.97 -14.39 -17.51
CA ALA A 527 -6.16 -13.26 -18.39
C ALA A 527 -5.64 -11.97 -17.74
N ARG A 528 -6.01 -11.70 -16.47
CA ARG A 528 -5.58 -10.53 -15.70
C ARG A 528 -4.06 -10.47 -15.52
N SER A 529 -3.40 -11.59 -15.21
CA SER A 529 -1.94 -11.61 -15.06
C SER A 529 -1.23 -11.33 -16.37
N ALA A 530 -1.71 -11.90 -17.49
CA ALA A 530 -1.14 -11.62 -18.81
C ALA A 530 -1.28 -10.14 -19.19
N LEU A 531 -2.46 -9.55 -18.95
CA LEU A 531 -2.69 -8.11 -19.16
C LEU A 531 -1.77 -7.26 -18.29
N GLY A 532 -1.64 -7.61 -17.00
CA GLY A 532 -0.77 -6.91 -16.06
C GLY A 532 0.70 -6.94 -16.49
N PHE A 533 1.22 -8.09 -16.92
CA PHE A 533 2.59 -8.19 -17.44
C PHE A 533 2.77 -7.41 -18.75
N ALA A 534 1.82 -7.50 -19.67
CA ALA A 534 1.87 -6.73 -20.92
C ALA A 534 1.93 -5.23 -20.65
N THR A 535 1.09 -4.71 -19.74
CA THR A 535 1.10 -3.29 -19.35
C THR A 535 2.40 -2.88 -18.66
N LEU A 536 2.97 -3.74 -17.80
CA LEU A 536 4.26 -3.46 -17.16
C LEU A 536 5.42 -3.43 -18.18
N LEU A 537 5.44 -4.37 -19.14
CA LEU A 537 6.44 -4.38 -20.20
C LEU A 537 6.29 -3.18 -21.13
N ALA A 538 5.06 -2.78 -21.44
CA ALA A 538 4.78 -1.58 -22.20
C ALA A 538 5.30 -0.32 -21.50
N LEU A 539 5.14 -0.23 -20.18
CA LEU A 539 5.66 0.87 -19.38
C LEU A 539 7.19 0.95 -19.42
N VAL A 540 7.88 -0.20 -19.40
CA VAL A 540 9.34 -0.27 -19.58
C VAL A 540 9.73 0.18 -20.99
N GLY A 541 9.01 -0.29 -22.01
CA GLY A 541 9.23 0.12 -23.41
C GLY A 541 9.08 1.63 -23.58
N PHE A 542 8.01 2.21 -23.05
CA PHE A 542 7.76 3.64 -23.04
C PHE A 542 8.88 4.43 -22.34
N TRP A 543 9.35 3.96 -21.18
CA TRP A 543 10.42 4.64 -20.44
C TRP A 543 11.76 4.61 -21.17
N LEU A 544 12.04 3.53 -21.92
CA LEU A 544 13.28 3.37 -22.69
C LEU A 544 13.24 4.06 -24.05
N TYR A 545 12.05 4.17 -24.67
CA TYR A 545 11.87 4.64 -26.04
C TYR A 545 10.62 5.54 -26.14
N PRO A 546 10.66 6.76 -25.60
CA PRO A 546 9.57 7.73 -25.78
C PRO A 546 9.43 8.05 -27.27
N LEU A 547 8.21 8.07 -27.80
CA LEU A 547 7.97 8.13 -29.25
C LEU A 547 6.83 9.09 -29.59
N ALA A 548 7.10 10.02 -30.49
CA ALA A 548 6.09 10.92 -31.03
C ALA A 548 5.18 10.18 -32.03
N PRO A 549 3.85 10.27 -31.88
CA PRO A 549 2.91 9.71 -32.86
C PRO A 549 2.87 10.53 -34.16
N PRO A 550 2.35 9.97 -35.28
CA PRO A 550 2.32 10.63 -36.58
C PRO A 550 1.71 12.04 -36.56
N ARG A 551 0.61 12.24 -35.84
CA ARG A 551 -0.07 13.55 -35.70
C ARG A 551 0.77 14.63 -35.00
N LEU A 552 1.82 14.23 -34.26
CA LEU A 552 2.72 15.15 -33.56
C LEU A 552 4.04 15.38 -34.29
N MET A 553 4.25 14.72 -35.43
CA MET A 553 5.47 14.87 -36.22
C MET A 553 5.42 16.15 -37.07
N PRO A 554 6.41 17.04 -36.95
CA PRO A 554 6.50 18.23 -37.79
C PRO A 554 6.56 17.86 -39.29
N GLY A 555 5.78 18.57 -40.11
CA GLY A 555 5.87 18.47 -41.58
C GLY A 555 5.23 17.24 -42.23
N LEU A 556 4.62 16.31 -41.46
CA LEU A 556 3.94 15.14 -42.03
C LEU A 556 2.50 15.40 -42.49
N GLY A 557 1.86 16.48 -42.02
CA GLY A 557 0.49 16.83 -42.44
C GLY A 557 -0.60 15.85 -41.98
N VAL A 558 -0.33 15.00 -40.99
CA VAL A 558 -1.33 14.09 -40.39
C VAL A 558 -2.26 14.88 -39.48
N ILE A 559 -3.57 14.64 -39.60
CA ILE A 559 -4.60 15.37 -38.87
C ILE A 559 -4.95 14.61 -37.59
N ASP A 560 -4.85 15.27 -36.43
CA ASP A 560 -5.42 14.76 -35.18
C ASP A 560 -6.95 14.91 -35.25
N THR A 561 -7.64 13.82 -35.58
CA THR A 561 -9.10 13.83 -35.71
C THR A 561 -9.82 14.00 -34.37
N VAL A 562 -9.14 13.63 -33.27
CA VAL A 562 -9.70 13.63 -31.92
C VAL A 562 -9.72 15.04 -31.32
N HIS A 563 -8.69 15.84 -31.60
CA HIS A 563 -8.52 17.19 -31.02
C HIS A 563 -8.42 18.32 -32.07
N GLY A 564 -8.50 18.01 -33.36
CA GLY A 564 -8.33 18.97 -34.44
C GLY A 564 -6.86 19.27 -34.77
N VAL A 565 -6.65 20.12 -35.79
CA VAL A 565 -5.30 20.49 -36.27
C VAL A 565 -4.50 21.13 -35.14
N GLN A 566 -3.32 20.58 -34.87
CA GLN A 566 -2.47 20.99 -33.77
C GLN A 566 -1.59 22.18 -34.14
N ASP A 567 -1.62 23.23 -33.33
CA ASP A 567 -0.59 24.27 -33.32
C ASP A 567 0.58 23.81 -32.44
N PHE A 568 1.71 23.49 -33.05
CA PHE A 568 2.90 23.00 -32.34
C PHE A 568 3.55 24.02 -31.40
N SER A 569 3.16 25.29 -31.48
CA SER A 569 3.57 26.37 -30.57
C SER A 569 2.64 26.55 -29.36
N LYS A 570 1.36 26.13 -29.50
CA LYS A 570 0.33 26.14 -28.45
C LYS A 570 -0.65 24.98 -28.63
N PRO A 571 -0.24 23.74 -28.34
CA PRO A 571 -1.07 22.59 -28.66
C PRO A 571 -2.27 22.47 -27.71
N ASP A 572 -3.46 22.18 -28.25
CA ASP A 572 -4.69 21.94 -27.50
C ASP A 572 -5.04 20.46 -27.55
N TYR A 573 -5.04 19.84 -26.38
CA TYR A 573 -5.29 18.41 -26.22
C TYR A 573 -6.59 18.17 -25.41
N GLY A 574 -7.36 19.20 -25.00
CA GLY A 574 -8.56 19.05 -24.16
C GLY A 574 -8.30 18.84 -22.64
N THR A 575 -9.36 18.69 -21.83
CA THR A 575 -9.25 18.72 -20.35
C THR A 575 -8.83 17.39 -19.70
N LEU A 576 -8.91 16.27 -20.41
CA LEU A 576 -8.47 14.94 -19.94
C LEU A 576 -6.99 14.66 -20.25
N THR A 577 -6.30 15.54 -20.98
CA THR A 577 -4.94 15.32 -21.50
C THR A 577 -3.83 15.98 -20.69
N GLU A 578 -4.15 16.83 -19.72
CA GLU A 578 -3.23 17.12 -18.61
C GLU A 578 -2.87 15.84 -17.82
N LEU A 579 -3.73 14.82 -17.91
CA LEU A 579 -3.51 13.48 -17.36
C LEU A 579 -2.89 12.51 -18.39
N THR A 580 -2.65 12.93 -19.65
CA THR A 580 -2.09 12.08 -20.69
C THR A 580 -0.85 12.64 -21.45
N ASN A 581 0.35 12.08 -21.19
CA ASN A 581 1.52 12.17 -22.07
C ASN A 581 1.18 11.72 -23.51
N GLN A 582 1.35 12.66 -24.43
CA GLN A 582 1.07 12.56 -25.86
C GLN A 582 2.24 11.97 -26.67
N TYR A 583 3.45 11.91 -26.11
CA TYR A 583 4.68 11.38 -26.72
C TYR A 583 4.99 9.93 -26.30
N ALA A 584 3.93 9.12 -26.18
CA ALA A 584 3.98 7.75 -25.66
C ALA A 584 3.43 6.73 -26.65
N ALA A 585 3.84 6.82 -27.92
CA ALA A 585 3.23 6.05 -28.99
C ALA A 585 3.63 4.55 -28.97
N MET A 586 4.90 4.21 -28.67
CA MET A 586 5.36 2.80 -28.64
C MET A 586 5.65 2.28 -27.23
N PRO A 587 5.24 1.04 -26.91
CA PRO A 587 4.32 0.16 -27.65
C PRO A 587 2.86 0.58 -27.49
N SER A 588 2.03 0.37 -28.53
CA SER A 588 0.61 0.75 -28.49
C SER A 588 -0.18 -0.10 -27.50
N LEU A 589 -0.53 0.48 -26.35
CA LEU A 589 -1.41 -0.16 -25.35
C LEU A 589 -2.85 -0.31 -25.84
N HIS A 590 -3.34 0.60 -26.69
CA HIS A 590 -4.66 0.48 -27.33
C HIS A 590 -4.75 -0.83 -28.12
N PHE A 591 -3.80 -1.03 -29.03
CA PHE A 591 -3.74 -2.28 -29.80
C PHE A 591 -3.39 -3.48 -28.92
N GLY A 592 -2.47 -3.33 -27.97
CA GLY A 592 -2.11 -4.42 -27.06
C GLY A 592 -3.30 -4.94 -26.24
N TRP A 593 -4.09 -4.05 -25.63
CA TRP A 593 -5.24 -4.46 -24.82
C TRP A 593 -6.37 -5.06 -25.68
N SER A 594 -6.62 -4.51 -26.87
CA SER A 594 -7.61 -5.07 -27.80
C SER A 594 -7.16 -6.44 -28.35
N LEU A 595 -5.86 -6.63 -28.63
CA LEU A 595 -5.31 -7.92 -29.04
C LEU A 595 -5.41 -8.94 -27.90
N TRP A 596 -5.11 -8.52 -26.66
CA TRP A 596 -5.33 -9.35 -25.48
C TRP A 596 -6.80 -9.77 -25.36
N CYS A 597 -7.76 -8.86 -25.56
CA CYS A 597 -9.18 -9.18 -25.58
C CYS A 597 -9.50 -10.23 -26.65
N GLY A 598 -9.00 -10.03 -27.87
CA GLY A 598 -9.20 -10.94 -28.99
C GLY A 598 -8.64 -12.34 -28.72
N VAL A 599 -7.43 -12.44 -28.17
CA VAL A 599 -6.82 -13.72 -27.76
C VAL A 599 -7.63 -14.39 -26.66
N VAL A 600 -8.03 -13.66 -25.62
CA VAL A 600 -8.83 -14.21 -24.52
C VAL A 600 -10.17 -14.74 -25.02
N ILE A 601 -10.86 -13.99 -25.90
CA ILE A 601 -12.14 -14.41 -26.49
C ILE A 601 -11.92 -15.61 -27.42
N ALA A 602 -10.91 -15.58 -28.29
CA ALA A 602 -10.62 -16.68 -29.23
C ALA A 602 -10.35 -18.01 -28.50
N VAL A 603 -9.68 -17.95 -27.34
CA VAL A 603 -9.34 -19.11 -26.51
C VAL A 603 -10.53 -19.60 -25.69
N LEU A 604 -11.35 -18.71 -25.13
CA LEU A 604 -12.38 -19.06 -24.13
C LEU A 604 -13.81 -19.15 -24.68
N ALA A 605 -14.10 -18.48 -25.79
CA ALA A 605 -15.45 -18.44 -26.32
C ALA A 605 -15.82 -19.75 -27.02
N PRO A 606 -17.02 -20.31 -26.76
CA PRO A 606 -17.42 -21.60 -27.30
C PRO A 606 -17.81 -21.54 -28.79
N ARG A 607 -18.34 -20.41 -29.27
CA ARG A 607 -18.90 -20.27 -30.61
C ARG A 607 -17.97 -19.53 -31.55
N TRP A 608 -17.89 -19.96 -32.81
CA TRP A 608 -17.00 -19.37 -33.81
C TRP A 608 -17.27 -17.87 -34.05
N TRP A 609 -18.54 -17.44 -34.06
CA TRP A 609 -18.90 -16.03 -34.26
C TRP A 609 -18.41 -15.14 -33.12
N MET A 610 -18.34 -15.66 -31.88
CA MET A 610 -17.78 -14.92 -30.74
C MET A 610 -16.28 -14.72 -30.92
N LYS A 611 -15.58 -15.74 -31.44
CA LYS A 611 -14.16 -15.66 -31.76
C LYS A 611 -13.90 -14.66 -32.88
N ALA A 612 -14.72 -14.69 -33.93
CA ALA A 612 -14.67 -13.72 -35.01
C ALA A 612 -14.88 -12.28 -34.48
N LEU A 613 -15.89 -12.06 -33.63
CA LEU A 613 -16.12 -10.76 -33.00
C LEU A 613 -14.95 -10.32 -32.09
N GLY A 614 -14.37 -11.27 -31.33
CA GLY A 614 -13.20 -11.02 -30.50
C GLY A 614 -11.98 -10.61 -31.32
N LEU A 615 -11.74 -11.24 -32.47
CA LEU A 615 -10.63 -10.92 -33.37
C LEU A 615 -10.91 -9.67 -34.23
N LEU A 616 -12.18 -9.32 -34.45
CA LEU A 616 -12.55 -8.06 -35.10
C LEU A 616 -12.17 -6.84 -34.25
N HIS A 617 -12.23 -6.96 -32.92
CA HIS A 617 -11.88 -5.86 -32.01
C HIS A 617 -10.45 -5.32 -32.20
N PRO A 618 -9.36 -6.12 -32.15
CA PRO A 618 -8.01 -5.60 -32.42
C PRO A 618 -7.82 -5.09 -33.85
N LEU A 619 -8.54 -5.64 -34.84
CA LEU A 619 -8.51 -5.10 -36.21
C LEU A 619 -9.11 -3.70 -36.27
N LEU A 620 -10.28 -3.50 -35.66
CA LEU A 620 -10.91 -2.18 -35.55
C LEU A 620 -10.05 -1.20 -34.74
N THR A 621 -9.40 -1.67 -33.67
CA THR A 621 -8.46 -0.83 -32.92
C THR A 621 -7.24 -0.45 -33.76
N LEU A 622 -6.67 -1.37 -34.54
CA LEU A 622 -5.57 -1.05 -35.47
C LEU A 622 -6.01 0.01 -36.48
N SER A 623 -7.16 -0.16 -37.12
CA SER A 623 -7.70 0.84 -38.04
C SER A 623 -7.92 2.19 -37.35
N SER A 624 -8.46 2.17 -36.12
CA SER A 624 -8.73 3.37 -35.32
C SER A 624 -7.46 4.15 -34.96
N ILE A 625 -6.40 3.48 -34.51
CA ILE A 625 -5.17 4.17 -34.12
C ILE A 625 -4.42 4.79 -35.31
N LEU A 626 -4.51 4.16 -36.49
CA LEU A 626 -3.94 4.66 -37.74
C LEU A 626 -4.79 5.81 -38.30
N ALA A 627 -6.11 5.62 -38.36
CA ALA A 627 -7.05 6.62 -38.87
C ALA A 627 -7.02 7.92 -38.06
N THR A 628 -6.80 7.84 -36.74
CA THR A 628 -6.71 9.01 -35.86
C THR A 628 -5.30 9.62 -35.79
N GLY A 629 -4.31 9.03 -36.46
CA GLY A 629 -2.92 9.50 -36.45
C GLY A 629 -2.20 9.35 -35.09
N ASN A 630 -2.73 8.51 -34.20
CA ASN A 630 -2.22 8.37 -32.83
C ASN A 630 -1.09 7.35 -32.68
N HIS A 631 -0.87 6.49 -33.67
CA HIS A 631 0.17 5.46 -33.63
C HIS A 631 0.69 5.12 -35.03
N TRP A 632 1.93 4.65 -35.07
CA TRP A 632 2.55 4.00 -36.22
C TRP A 632 2.12 2.53 -36.32
N VAL A 633 2.22 1.90 -37.50
CA VAL A 633 2.00 0.45 -37.66
C VAL A 633 2.97 -0.35 -36.78
N LEU A 634 4.23 0.08 -36.66
CA LEU A 634 5.22 -0.58 -35.80
C LEU A 634 4.89 -0.47 -34.31
N ASP A 635 4.14 0.56 -33.88
CA ASP A 635 3.66 0.64 -32.50
C ASP A 635 2.70 -0.49 -32.16
N ALA A 636 1.86 -0.87 -33.12
CA ALA A 636 0.97 -2.02 -33.01
C ALA A 636 1.77 -3.33 -32.94
N GLY A 637 2.87 -3.43 -33.71
CA GLY A 637 3.83 -4.53 -33.61
C GLY A 637 4.45 -4.62 -32.21
N GLY A 638 4.87 -3.49 -31.63
CA GLY A 638 5.33 -3.40 -30.25
C GLY A 638 4.26 -3.83 -29.24
N GLY A 639 3.01 -3.40 -29.46
CA GLY A 639 1.84 -3.82 -28.69
C GLY A 639 1.63 -5.34 -28.72
N ALA A 640 1.75 -5.96 -29.90
CA ALA A 640 1.67 -7.41 -30.05
C ALA A 640 2.80 -8.14 -29.30
N ALA A 641 4.03 -7.62 -29.39
CA ALA A 641 5.19 -8.19 -28.73
C ALA A 641 5.03 -8.21 -27.20
N VAL A 642 4.58 -7.10 -26.59
CA VAL A 642 4.38 -7.05 -25.13
C VAL A 642 3.23 -7.94 -24.66
N VAL A 643 2.16 -8.10 -25.46
CA VAL A 643 1.06 -9.02 -25.16
C VAL A 643 1.53 -10.47 -25.22
N ALA A 644 2.27 -10.84 -26.27
CA ALA A 644 2.85 -12.17 -26.41
C ALA A 644 3.80 -12.48 -25.23
N ALA A 645 4.66 -11.53 -24.87
CA ALA A 645 5.54 -11.65 -23.71
C ALA A 645 4.76 -11.74 -22.39
N GLY A 646 3.66 -11.01 -22.24
CA GLY A 646 2.78 -11.08 -21.06
C GLY A 646 2.12 -12.45 -20.88
N PHE A 647 1.63 -13.07 -21.96
CA PHE A 647 1.16 -14.46 -21.94
C PHE A 647 2.31 -15.45 -21.70
N GLY A 648 3.48 -15.22 -22.31
CA GLY A 648 4.67 -16.04 -22.13
C GLY A 648 5.17 -16.06 -20.68
N LEU A 649 5.28 -14.90 -20.02
CA LEU A 649 5.61 -14.77 -18.61
C LEU A 649 4.57 -15.48 -17.72
N THR A 650 3.29 -15.31 -18.04
CA THR A 650 2.20 -16.01 -17.33
C THR A 650 2.36 -17.53 -17.46
N TYR A 651 2.69 -18.03 -18.64
CA TYR A 651 2.95 -19.45 -18.88
C TYR A 651 4.19 -19.96 -18.12
N LEU A 652 5.30 -19.22 -18.14
CA LEU A 652 6.53 -19.60 -17.44
C LEU A 652 6.30 -19.67 -15.91
N LEU A 653 5.52 -18.73 -15.37
CA LEU A 653 5.25 -18.65 -13.94
C LEU A 653 4.21 -19.67 -13.48
N THR A 654 3.12 -19.86 -14.23
CA THR A 654 1.94 -20.62 -13.78
C THR A 654 1.67 -21.92 -14.54
N GLY A 655 2.39 -22.16 -15.63
CA GLY A 655 2.24 -23.35 -16.46
C GLY A 655 1.09 -23.24 -17.49
N PRO A 656 0.74 -24.36 -18.15
CA PRO A 656 -0.32 -24.41 -19.15
C PRO A 656 -1.70 -24.14 -18.55
N ARG A 657 -2.65 -23.69 -19.38
CA ARG A 657 -4.05 -23.58 -18.99
C ARG A 657 -4.62 -24.98 -18.70
N SER A 658 -4.87 -25.31 -17.44
CA SER A 658 -5.64 -26.50 -17.06
C SER A 658 -7.10 -26.32 -17.52
N ARG A 659 -7.64 -27.27 -18.30
CA ARG A 659 -9.08 -27.33 -18.62
C ARG A 659 -9.86 -27.65 -17.33
N THR A 660 -11.00 -27.01 -17.13
CA THR A 660 -11.89 -27.35 -16.01
C THR A 660 -12.52 -28.73 -16.24
N PRO A 661 -12.94 -29.46 -15.19
CA PRO A 661 -13.60 -30.77 -15.34
C PRO A 661 -14.83 -30.72 -16.28
N VAL A 662 -15.55 -29.59 -16.29
CA VAL A 662 -16.67 -29.34 -17.20
C VAL A 662 -16.22 -29.26 -18.65
N GLU A 663 -15.14 -28.51 -18.94
CA GLU A 663 -14.54 -28.45 -20.29
C GLU A 663 -13.96 -29.80 -20.74
N LEU A 664 -13.51 -30.65 -19.80
CA LEU A 664 -13.06 -32.00 -20.12
C LEU A 664 -14.24 -32.89 -20.52
N VAL A 665 -15.33 -32.83 -19.76
CA VAL A 665 -16.56 -33.60 -20.06
C VAL A 665 -17.20 -33.13 -21.37
N GLU A 666 -17.31 -31.81 -21.59
CA GLU A 666 -17.81 -31.24 -22.87
C GLU A 666 -16.90 -31.60 -24.06
N ALA A 667 -15.59 -31.76 -23.83
CA ALA A 667 -14.65 -32.22 -24.86
C ALA A 667 -14.57 -33.75 -24.99
N GLY A 668 -15.47 -34.52 -24.34
CA GLY A 668 -15.49 -35.98 -24.39
C GLY A 668 -14.33 -36.67 -23.64
N MET A 669 -13.58 -35.93 -22.82
CA MET A 669 -12.44 -36.43 -22.04
C MET A 669 -12.85 -36.76 -20.61
N LYS A 670 -12.39 -37.89 -20.07
CA LYS A 670 -12.65 -38.24 -18.67
C LYS A 670 -11.96 -37.23 -17.73
N PRO A 671 -12.68 -36.60 -16.79
CA PRO A 671 -12.06 -35.71 -15.82
C PRO A 671 -11.10 -36.52 -14.92
N PRO A 672 -9.98 -35.93 -14.48
CA PRO A 672 -9.06 -36.62 -13.57
C PRO A 672 -9.78 -36.96 -12.25
N VAL A 673 -9.61 -38.20 -11.78
CA VAL A 673 -10.19 -38.68 -10.53
C VAL A 673 -9.71 -37.78 -9.39
N ARG A 674 -10.66 -37.19 -8.63
CA ARG A 674 -10.33 -36.44 -7.41
C ARG A 674 -9.51 -37.35 -6.50
N ALA A 675 -8.26 -37.00 -6.24
CA ALA A 675 -7.50 -37.60 -5.15
C ALA A 675 -8.13 -37.15 -3.82
N VAL A 676 -9.18 -37.87 -3.39
CA VAL A 676 -9.66 -37.81 -2.02
C VAL A 676 -8.51 -38.33 -1.17
N GLY A 677 -7.92 -37.47 -0.33
CA GLY A 677 -6.91 -37.89 0.63
C GLY A 677 -7.47 -39.02 1.47
N ARG A 678 -6.87 -40.22 1.34
CA ARG A 678 -7.11 -41.34 2.25
C ARG A 678 -6.69 -40.91 3.66
N ALA A 679 -7.65 -40.45 4.46
CA ALA A 679 -7.55 -40.48 5.90
C ALA A 679 -8.23 -41.76 6.40
N GLY A 680 -7.41 -42.70 6.89
CA GLY A 680 -7.73 -43.75 7.86
C GLY A 680 -9.02 -44.56 7.73
N ARG A 681 -8.90 -45.80 7.23
CA ARG A 681 -9.58 -46.96 7.83
C ARG A 681 -8.56 -48.09 7.95
N THR A 682 -7.94 -48.18 9.12
CA THR A 682 -7.38 -49.44 9.63
C THR A 682 -8.54 -50.22 10.23
N GLN A 683 -8.95 -51.29 9.57
CA GLN A 683 -9.58 -52.46 10.19
C GLN A 683 -8.60 -53.61 9.97
N GLY A 684 -8.37 -54.40 11.01
CA GLY A 684 -7.36 -55.46 11.10
C GLY A 684 -6.62 -55.32 12.40
#